data_AF-A0A9Q7XJY8-F1
#
_entry.id   AF-A0A9Q7XJY8-F1
#
_cell.length_a   1.000
_cell.length_b   1.000
_cell.length_c   1.000
_cell.angle_alpha   90.00
_cell.angle_beta   90.00
_cell.angle_gamma   90.00
#
_symmetry.space_group_name_H-M   'P 1'
#
loop_
_entity.id
_entity.type
_entity.pdbx_description
1 polymer ?
#
loop_
_entity_poly.entity_id
_entity_poly.type
_entity_poly.pdbx_seq_one_letter_code
_entity_poly.pdbx_strand_id
1 'polypeptide(L)'
;MLLAAPHRSEPSSAPLLSPGRPYNAPHRSEDPSALSKLPGQHSIEPTRSVAPQATSPRSETLSEPSSLPGRLTIAPSLHGLRPTALSSPGQRTTAPLFCPLLATFPAGIIDLSPDLASDHLLSLITGSILLPPRPNTLCELPIFDATDVPAMCGTLQLCLWSTFLDLYPDQAFASQLRGALQHGVKLGYDGPLQHNARLDVVNLPMDSDDVHHLCHEIDTRLAEGRLRHVTNPINMRLVCSPVGVVPKPHSDKRRTIYHLSHPRKPGTGLPSINDSIHTFFVTIHYESLDAIMDFICEHPGTSLWKADLEDAFRHVIVAESDARLMDIHFDSRHYQECALAFGGRSSPFLFNLFAEFLHWLTAFALQTVSPSSTSHSDVSHYLDNFFGASETTASPATPIQVLSLSAAALGVKLSHKKTVWETTKLEILGIELDSVAQTASITQQRRQRILHLCSHIIEHGQASLLELQQVADHLQFVTCVAPHGRAFLRRLYDIIWSHYKAPFGRQISKTMKAKLLWWINMLQSWDGVSLLQPLLLVVEHVWTDASKRCIGGHWGSMDFPSAAFTKELSRRHRQKDIHFLEALAVLEALRCFSPLWDGPCCVVIHVDNKNIEYGLRKGSIQDPQTQVLFRAIFALCLQQHIDLVPIRVSSTANVLTDALSRRRFIFIQQ
;
A
#
# COMPACT_ATOMS: atom_id res chain seq x y z
N MET A 1 33.46 44.51 26.90
CA MET A 1 34.29 44.99 28.04
C MET A 1 33.40 45.88 28.89
N LEU A 2 33.23 45.75 30.20
CA LEU A 2 34.19 45.35 31.22
C LEU A 2 33.55 44.53 32.35
N LEU A 3 34.31 43.55 32.80
CA LEU A 3 34.35 43.05 34.17
C LEU A 3 35.42 43.85 34.94
N ALA A 4 35.17 44.08 36.23
CA ALA A 4 36.14 44.29 37.29
C ALA A 4 35.93 43.20 38.36
N ALA A 5 37.02 42.88 39.07
CA ALA A 5 37.33 41.77 40.00
C ALA A 5 36.51 41.73 41.34
N PRO A 6 36.92 41.00 42.43
CA PRO A 6 37.04 39.53 42.65
C PRO A 6 36.63 38.99 44.07
N HIS A 7 36.76 37.65 44.26
CA HIS A 7 37.24 36.86 45.45
C HIS A 7 36.37 36.39 46.66
N ARG A 8 36.45 35.03 46.88
CA ARG A 8 36.47 34.17 48.13
C ARG A 8 35.20 34.15 49.02
N SER A 9 34.74 33.09 49.71
CA SER A 9 35.27 31.80 50.26
C SER A 9 34.11 30.94 50.83
N GLU A 10 34.23 29.59 50.92
CA GLU A 10 33.36 28.66 51.73
C GLU A 10 33.78 28.64 53.23
N PRO A 11 33.25 27.84 54.22
CA PRO A 11 32.25 26.71 54.25
C PRO A 11 31.31 26.64 55.51
N SER A 12 30.61 25.49 55.75
CA SER A 12 29.91 24.96 56.98
C SER A 12 28.42 24.62 56.71
N SER A 13 27.73 23.53 57.11
CA SER A 13 27.86 22.47 58.15
C SER A 13 26.78 21.37 57.94
N ALA A 14 27.04 20.14 58.40
CA ALA A 14 26.08 19.01 58.50
C ALA A 14 25.14 19.13 59.74
N PRO A 15 24.12 18.24 59.94
CA PRO A 15 24.39 16.96 60.62
C PRO A 15 23.60 15.72 60.14
N LEU A 16 24.11 14.57 60.58
CA LEU A 16 23.63 13.18 60.47
C LEU A 16 22.27 12.91 61.14
N LEU A 17 21.55 11.89 60.62
CA LEU A 17 20.81 10.89 61.42
C LEU A 17 20.71 9.56 60.63
N SER A 18 21.15 8.47 61.25
CA SER A 18 20.86 7.05 60.96
C SER A 18 20.35 6.44 62.30
N PRO A 19 19.90 5.16 62.45
CA PRO A 19 19.67 4.03 61.53
C PRO A 19 18.30 3.30 61.77
N GLY A 20 17.97 2.22 61.02
CA GLY A 20 16.92 1.27 61.45
C GLY A 20 16.34 0.29 60.41
N ARG A 21 16.95 -0.89 60.26
CA ARG A 21 16.22 -2.18 60.04
C ARG A 21 15.83 -2.72 61.44
N PRO A 22 14.86 -3.65 61.66
CA PRO A 22 14.58 -4.83 60.81
C PRO A 22 13.13 -5.46 60.89
N TYR A 23 12.95 -6.61 60.20
CA TYR A 23 12.06 -7.76 60.50
C TYR A 23 10.52 -7.61 60.48
N ASN A 24 9.82 -8.29 59.54
CA ASN A 24 9.20 -9.61 59.78
C ASN A 24 8.24 -10.05 58.65
N ALA A 25 8.42 -11.29 58.19
CA ALA A 25 7.37 -12.12 57.60
C ALA A 25 6.46 -12.68 58.72
N PRO A 26 5.22 -13.09 58.40
CA PRO A 26 4.87 -14.52 58.52
C PRO A 26 4.09 -15.01 57.28
N HIS A 27 4.44 -16.16 56.71
CA HIS A 27 4.03 -17.53 57.03
C HIS A 27 2.62 -17.92 56.55
N ARG A 28 2.62 -18.93 55.66
CA ARG A 28 1.53 -19.80 55.22
C ARG A 28 0.80 -20.47 56.38
N SER A 29 -0.52 -20.62 56.24
CA SER A 29 -1.21 -21.93 56.40
C SER A 29 -2.68 -21.84 55.97
N GLU A 30 -3.06 -22.78 55.10
CA GLU A 30 -4.34 -23.53 55.08
C GLU A 30 -5.62 -22.87 54.50
N ASP A 31 -5.93 -23.31 53.27
CA ASP A 31 -7.26 -23.54 52.66
C ASP A 31 -8.16 -24.47 53.53
N PRO A 32 -9.46 -24.71 53.23
CA PRO A 32 -10.27 -24.30 52.06
C PRO A 32 -11.69 -23.78 52.40
N SER A 33 -12.35 -23.08 51.46
CA SER A 33 -13.67 -23.46 50.91
C SER A 33 -14.40 -22.34 50.15
N ALA A 34 -14.96 -22.76 49.01
CA ALA A 34 -16.18 -22.27 48.35
C ALA A 34 -16.14 -21.03 47.43
N LEU A 35 -16.07 -21.35 46.13
CA LEU A 35 -16.91 -20.85 45.02
C LEU A 35 -16.94 -19.34 44.69
N SER A 36 -16.30 -18.99 43.56
CA SER A 36 -17.05 -18.45 42.42
C SER A 36 -16.27 -18.58 41.10
N LYS A 37 -16.97 -19.12 40.11
CA LYS A 37 -16.55 -19.53 38.77
C LYS A 37 -15.97 -18.40 37.91
N LEU A 38 -14.89 -18.71 37.20
CA LEU A 38 -14.46 -18.07 35.95
C LEU A 38 -14.03 -19.19 34.98
N PRO A 39 -14.79 -19.50 33.92
CA PRO A 39 -14.27 -20.12 32.71
C PRO A 39 -14.00 -19.01 31.68
N GLY A 40 -13.04 -19.06 30.79
CA GLY A 40 -12.10 -20.09 30.40
C GLY A 40 -11.33 -19.52 29.20
N GLN A 41 -10.06 -19.88 29.08
CA GLN A 41 -9.27 -19.70 27.87
C GLN A 41 -9.99 -20.40 26.70
N HIS A 42 -10.10 -19.74 25.55
CA HIS A 42 -10.35 -20.43 24.30
C HIS A 42 -9.37 -19.98 23.21
N SER A 43 -8.64 -21.01 22.79
CA SER A 43 -7.77 -21.13 21.63
C SER A 43 -8.43 -20.63 20.34
N ILE A 44 -7.66 -19.99 19.48
CA ILE A 44 -8.04 -19.69 18.10
C ILE A 44 -7.50 -20.82 17.23
N GLU A 45 -8.38 -21.74 16.84
CA GLU A 45 -8.21 -22.62 15.67
C GLU A 45 -8.90 -21.97 14.44
N PRO A 46 -8.39 -22.19 13.22
CA PRO A 46 -8.87 -21.49 12.03
C PRO A 46 -10.13 -22.15 11.44
N THR A 47 -11.20 -21.37 11.28
CA THR A 47 -12.49 -21.81 10.76
C THR A 47 -12.43 -22.11 9.25
N ARG A 48 -12.79 -23.34 8.87
CA ARG A 48 -13.10 -23.76 7.49
C ARG A 48 -14.50 -23.27 7.11
N SER A 49 -14.61 -22.69 5.91
CA SER A 49 -15.87 -22.32 5.27
C SER A 49 -16.68 -23.56 4.86
N VAL A 50 -17.91 -23.67 5.34
CA VAL A 50 -18.91 -24.65 4.90
C VAL A 50 -19.87 -23.96 3.93
N ALA A 51 -20.02 -24.51 2.72
CA ALA A 51 -20.99 -24.07 1.72
C ALA A 51 -22.42 -24.52 2.10
N PRO A 52 -23.47 -23.76 1.78
CA PRO A 52 -24.84 -24.14 2.09
C PRO A 52 -25.38 -25.20 1.11
N GLN A 53 -25.90 -26.29 1.67
CA GLN A 53 -26.68 -27.32 0.99
C GLN A 53 -28.07 -26.79 0.64
N ALA A 54 -28.47 -26.93 -0.62
CA ALA A 54 -29.86 -26.75 -1.05
C ALA A 54 -30.61 -28.09 -0.94
N THR A 55 -31.69 -28.08 -0.17
CA THR A 55 -32.67 -29.17 -0.05
C THR A 55 -33.67 -29.13 -1.21
N SER A 56 -33.87 -30.26 -1.87
CA SER A 56 -34.97 -30.54 -2.81
C SER A 56 -36.11 -31.32 -2.13
N PRO A 57 -37.34 -31.27 -2.66
CA PRO A 57 -38.31 -32.35 -2.49
C PRO A 57 -38.62 -33.10 -3.80
N ARG A 58 -38.71 -34.43 -3.64
CA ARG A 58 -39.37 -35.52 -4.42
C ARG A 58 -40.67 -35.12 -5.17
N SER A 59 -41.17 -35.79 -6.23
CA SER A 59 -41.05 -37.17 -6.75
C SER A 59 -41.72 -37.34 -8.14
N GLU A 60 -41.28 -38.37 -8.88
CA GLU A 60 -41.99 -39.21 -9.91
C GLU A 60 -42.24 -38.60 -11.31
N THR A 61 -41.96 -39.24 -12.46
CA THR A 61 -42.08 -40.67 -12.87
C THR A 61 -41.07 -41.10 -13.97
N LEU A 62 -40.92 -42.43 -14.11
CA LEU A 62 -40.02 -43.26 -14.94
C LEU A 62 -39.97 -43.02 -16.46
N SER A 63 -38.81 -43.28 -17.10
CA SER A 63 -38.53 -44.44 -18.00
C SER A 63 -37.15 -44.35 -18.70
N GLU A 64 -36.38 -45.44 -18.64
CA GLU A 64 -35.11 -45.75 -19.35
C GLU A 64 -35.38 -46.34 -20.78
N PRO A 65 -34.42 -46.75 -21.67
CA PRO A 65 -32.96 -46.93 -21.50
C PRO A 65 -32.00 -46.59 -22.71
N SER A 66 -30.70 -46.69 -22.44
CA SER A 66 -29.61 -47.35 -23.22
C SER A 66 -28.65 -46.62 -24.20
N SER A 67 -27.36 -46.83 -23.90
CA SER A 67 -26.18 -47.08 -24.77
C SER A 67 -25.29 -45.94 -25.33
N LEU A 68 -24.05 -45.92 -24.80
CA LEU A 68 -22.77 -45.44 -25.37
C LEU A 68 -22.22 -46.43 -26.44
N PRO A 69 -21.04 -46.25 -27.09
CA PRO A 69 -20.07 -45.12 -27.15
C PRO A 69 -19.55 -44.81 -28.60
N GLY A 70 -18.69 -43.78 -28.75
CA GLY A 70 -17.84 -43.66 -29.96
C GLY A 70 -16.99 -42.38 -30.08
N ARG A 71 -15.71 -42.49 -29.72
CA ARG A 71 -14.61 -41.51 -29.86
C ARG A 71 -14.03 -41.60 -31.29
N LEU A 72 -13.65 -40.49 -31.94
CA LEU A 72 -12.62 -40.50 -33.00
C LEU A 72 -12.00 -39.10 -33.25
N THR A 73 -10.67 -39.12 -33.26
CA THR A 73 -9.66 -38.10 -33.57
C THR A 73 -9.52 -37.88 -35.09
N ILE A 74 -8.96 -36.74 -35.56
CA ILE A 74 -8.06 -36.63 -36.74
C ILE A 74 -7.35 -35.25 -36.72
N ALA A 75 -6.06 -35.26 -37.11
CA ALA A 75 -5.13 -34.13 -37.22
C ALA A 75 -4.74 -33.88 -38.72
N PRO A 76 -3.66 -33.14 -39.10
CA PRO A 76 -3.69 -32.00 -40.04
C PRO A 76 -2.98 -32.25 -41.39
N SER A 77 -2.98 -31.28 -42.32
CA SER A 77 -2.10 -31.29 -43.52
C SER A 77 -1.72 -29.89 -44.05
N LEU A 78 -0.56 -29.87 -44.73
CA LEU A 78 0.35 -28.76 -45.10
C LEU A 78 0.40 -28.49 -46.63
N HIS A 79 0.88 -27.28 -47.00
CA HIS A 79 1.43 -26.81 -48.31
C HIS A 79 0.48 -26.79 -49.53
N GLY A 80 0.45 -25.83 -50.45
CA GLY A 80 1.21 -24.60 -50.76
C GLY A 80 1.11 -24.34 -52.28
N LEU A 81 0.89 -23.09 -52.75
CA LEU A 81 1.27 -22.56 -54.09
C LEU A 81 0.76 -21.12 -54.31
N ARG A 82 1.66 -20.23 -54.75
CA ARG A 82 1.41 -18.86 -55.25
C ARG A 82 0.82 -18.87 -56.66
N PRO A 83 0.09 -17.81 -57.07
CA PRO A 83 0.59 -16.96 -58.16
C PRO A 83 0.51 -15.43 -57.88
N THR A 84 1.29 -14.71 -58.67
CA THR A 84 1.66 -13.28 -58.62
C THR A 84 0.62 -12.27 -59.13
N ALA A 85 0.57 -11.13 -58.42
CA ALA A 85 0.35 -9.72 -58.83
C ALA A 85 -0.96 -9.28 -59.54
N LEU A 86 -1.75 -8.40 -58.90
CA LEU A 86 -1.97 -7.01 -59.33
C LEU A 86 -2.75 -6.18 -58.28
N SER A 87 -2.47 -4.88 -58.25
CA SER A 87 -3.17 -3.75 -57.59
C SER A 87 -3.25 -3.70 -56.05
N SER A 88 -2.47 -2.77 -55.51
CA SER A 88 -2.59 -2.16 -54.18
C SER A 88 -3.94 -1.47 -53.93
N PRO A 89 -4.54 -1.64 -52.74
CA PRO A 89 -5.41 -0.63 -52.12
C PRO A 89 -4.69 0.01 -50.92
N GLY A 90 -4.90 1.31 -50.78
CA GLY A 90 -4.12 2.23 -49.95
C GLY A 90 -3.97 1.87 -48.48
N GLN A 91 -2.85 2.32 -47.93
CA GLN A 91 -2.65 2.55 -46.51
C GLN A 91 -3.87 3.27 -45.93
N ARG A 92 -4.71 2.55 -45.20
CA ARG A 92 -5.57 3.16 -44.18
C ARG A 92 -4.68 3.41 -42.99
N THR A 93 -4.12 4.61 -42.91
CA THR A 93 -3.71 5.22 -41.66
C THR A 93 -4.94 5.22 -40.75
N THR A 94 -4.98 4.35 -39.75
CA THR A 94 -5.92 4.46 -38.65
C THR A 94 -5.50 5.68 -37.85
N ALA A 95 -6.11 6.83 -38.16
CA ALA A 95 -6.01 8.00 -37.31
C ALA A 95 -6.53 7.62 -35.91
N PRO A 96 -5.89 8.07 -34.82
CA PRO A 96 -6.43 7.87 -33.47
C PRO A 96 -7.85 8.44 -33.43
N LEU A 97 -8.79 7.67 -32.91
CA LEU A 97 -10.17 8.08 -32.65
C LEU A 97 -10.13 9.19 -31.59
N PHE A 98 -9.95 10.44 -32.01
CA PHE A 98 -9.97 11.60 -31.14
C PHE A 98 -11.43 12.01 -30.88
N CYS A 99 -11.80 12.15 -29.62
CA CYS A 99 -13.08 12.74 -29.24
C CYS A 99 -13.08 14.25 -29.61
N PRO A 100 -13.96 14.72 -30.52
CA PRO A 100 -13.95 16.12 -30.98
C PRO A 100 -14.17 17.13 -29.85
N LEU A 101 -14.89 16.73 -28.79
CA LEU A 101 -15.21 17.59 -27.67
C LEU A 101 -13.99 17.88 -26.78
N LEU A 102 -13.08 16.93 -26.60
CA LEU A 102 -11.85 17.20 -25.82
C LEU A 102 -10.83 18.02 -26.61
N ALA A 103 -10.87 17.95 -27.95
CA ALA A 103 -9.98 18.70 -28.82
C ALA A 103 -10.23 20.22 -28.79
N THR A 104 -11.38 20.68 -28.29
CA THR A 104 -11.67 22.11 -28.11
C THR A 104 -11.06 22.68 -26.84
N PHE A 105 -10.66 21.83 -25.89
CA PHE A 105 -10.06 22.24 -24.62
C PHE A 105 -8.53 22.29 -24.72
N PRO A 106 -7.87 23.16 -23.92
CA PRO A 106 -6.42 23.18 -23.83
C PRO A 106 -5.88 21.83 -23.33
N ALA A 107 -4.68 21.47 -23.76
CA ALA A 107 -3.98 20.32 -23.20
C ALA A 107 -3.68 20.55 -21.71
N GLY A 108 -4.09 19.61 -20.86
CA GLY A 108 -3.90 19.68 -19.41
C GLY A 108 -5.20 19.87 -18.64
N ILE A 109 -5.16 20.66 -17.56
CA ILE A 109 -6.29 20.89 -16.66
C ILE A 109 -7.31 21.82 -17.33
N ILE A 110 -8.59 21.42 -17.26
CA ILE A 110 -9.72 22.21 -17.74
C ILE A 110 -10.33 22.95 -16.55
N ASP A 111 -10.21 24.29 -16.55
CA ASP A 111 -10.85 25.16 -15.57
C ASP A 111 -12.24 25.58 -16.06
N LEU A 112 -13.28 24.84 -15.67
CA LEU A 112 -14.68 25.14 -15.96
C LEU A 112 -15.49 25.34 -14.68
N SER A 113 -16.61 26.06 -14.78
CA SER A 113 -17.61 26.05 -13.72
C SER A 113 -18.26 24.66 -13.61
N PRO A 114 -18.74 24.27 -12.42
CA PRO A 114 -19.35 22.95 -12.23
C PRO A 114 -20.51 22.65 -13.17
N ASP A 115 -21.37 23.64 -13.44
CA ASP A 115 -22.52 23.48 -14.35
C ASP A 115 -22.06 23.17 -15.79
N LEU A 116 -21.14 23.97 -16.32
CA LEU A 116 -20.60 23.76 -17.68
C LEU A 116 -19.84 22.44 -17.79
N ALA A 117 -19.05 22.10 -16.78
CA ALA A 117 -18.33 20.84 -16.71
C ALA A 117 -19.31 19.65 -16.70
N SER A 118 -20.40 19.76 -15.93
CA SER A 118 -21.45 18.75 -15.86
C SER A 118 -22.12 18.54 -17.22
N ASP A 119 -22.50 19.60 -17.92
CA ASP A 119 -23.14 19.51 -19.24
C ASP A 119 -22.22 18.85 -20.28
N HIS A 120 -20.94 19.25 -20.32
CA HIS A 120 -19.95 18.63 -21.20
C HIS A 120 -19.71 17.17 -20.87
N LEU A 121 -19.60 16.82 -19.58
CA LEU A 121 -19.39 15.45 -19.14
C LEU A 121 -20.58 14.55 -19.46
N LEU A 122 -21.82 15.03 -19.25
CA LEU A 122 -23.03 14.31 -19.63
C LEU A 122 -23.08 14.06 -21.14
N SER A 123 -22.77 15.08 -21.94
CA SER A 123 -22.68 14.93 -23.39
C SER A 123 -21.63 13.89 -23.83
N LEU A 124 -20.55 13.72 -23.06
CA LEU A 124 -19.55 12.69 -23.33
C LEU A 124 -20.10 11.30 -23.02
N ILE A 125 -20.61 11.08 -21.81
CA ILE A 125 -20.91 9.73 -21.31
C ILE A 125 -22.28 9.18 -21.77
N THR A 126 -23.17 10.04 -22.29
CA THR A 126 -24.51 9.63 -22.73
C THR A 126 -24.44 8.55 -23.82
N GLY A 127 -25.16 7.44 -23.61
CA GLY A 127 -25.22 6.32 -24.56
C GLY A 127 -24.04 5.36 -24.52
N SER A 128 -23.13 5.52 -23.56
CA SER A 128 -21.98 4.63 -23.35
C SER A 128 -22.34 3.40 -22.53
N ILE A 129 -21.53 2.35 -22.65
CA ILE A 129 -21.67 1.12 -21.85
C ILE A 129 -21.18 1.40 -20.43
N LEU A 130 -22.04 1.18 -19.44
CA LEU A 130 -21.69 1.40 -18.03
C LEU A 130 -20.58 0.44 -17.58
N LEU A 131 -19.58 1.00 -16.91
CA LEU A 131 -18.56 0.22 -16.20
C LEU A 131 -19.17 -0.48 -14.98
N PRO A 132 -18.64 -1.65 -14.57
CA PRO A 132 -19.04 -2.29 -13.32
C PRO A 132 -18.77 -1.38 -12.11
N PRO A 133 -19.47 -1.60 -10.98
CA PRO A 133 -19.19 -0.88 -9.75
C PRO A 133 -17.79 -1.22 -9.25
N ARG A 134 -17.17 -0.28 -8.54
CA ARG A 134 -15.76 -0.40 -8.11
C ARG A 134 -15.57 -0.14 -6.62
N PRO A 135 -16.15 -0.96 -5.71
CA PRO A 135 -15.93 -0.79 -4.29
C PRO A 135 -14.52 -1.27 -3.91
N ASN A 136 -13.61 -0.32 -3.67
CA ASN A 136 -12.40 -0.60 -2.90
C ASN A 136 -12.64 -0.38 -1.39
N THR A 137 -13.71 0.35 -1.06
CA THR A 137 -14.14 0.62 0.31
C THR A 137 -15.60 0.25 0.51
N LEU A 138 -15.87 -0.63 1.47
CA LEU A 138 -17.24 -1.08 1.75
C LEU A 138 -17.90 -0.18 2.79
N CYS A 139 -19.11 0.30 2.45
CA CYS A 139 -19.96 1.07 3.35
C CYS A 139 -20.88 0.12 4.14
N GLU A 140 -20.38 -0.47 5.23
CA GLU A 140 -21.15 -1.45 6.03
C GLU A 140 -22.19 -0.81 6.96
N LEU A 141 -21.97 0.44 7.37
CA LEU A 141 -22.90 1.21 8.20
C LEU A 141 -23.31 2.49 7.48
N PRO A 142 -24.50 3.05 7.79
CA PRO A 142 -24.92 4.33 7.25
C PRO A 142 -23.92 5.44 7.58
N ILE A 143 -23.47 6.17 6.56
CA ILE A 143 -22.55 7.31 6.71
C ILE A 143 -23.26 8.64 6.92
N PHE A 144 -24.59 8.63 7.03
CA PHE A 144 -25.42 9.80 7.26
C PHE A 144 -26.64 9.42 8.13
N ASP A 145 -27.29 10.42 8.71
CA ASP A 145 -28.58 10.30 9.38
C ASP A 145 -29.58 11.24 8.70
N ALA A 146 -30.72 10.72 8.25
CA ALA A 146 -31.73 11.47 7.52
C ALA A 146 -32.41 12.58 8.37
N THR A 147 -32.28 12.52 9.69
CA THR A 147 -32.78 13.55 10.62
C THR A 147 -31.81 14.69 10.81
N ASP A 148 -30.58 14.54 10.34
CA ASP A 148 -29.51 15.54 10.50
C ASP A 148 -29.49 16.52 9.32
N VAL A 149 -28.68 17.57 9.51
CA VAL A 149 -28.41 18.59 8.50
C VAL A 149 -26.90 18.79 8.39
N PRO A 150 -26.37 19.19 7.22
CA PRO A 150 -24.95 19.44 7.07
C PRO A 150 -24.55 20.67 7.90
N ALA A 151 -23.36 20.63 8.50
CA ALA A 151 -22.87 21.73 9.34
C ALA A 151 -22.68 23.06 8.58
N MET A 152 -22.54 22.99 7.26
CA MET A 152 -22.51 24.14 6.35
C MET A 152 -22.89 23.73 4.92
N CYS A 153 -23.09 24.71 4.04
CA CYS A 153 -23.16 24.45 2.60
C CYS A 153 -21.75 24.18 2.06
N GLY A 154 -21.49 22.96 1.58
CA GLY A 154 -20.20 22.56 0.99
C GLY A 154 -20.06 22.91 -0.49
N THR A 155 -18.89 22.63 -1.06
CA THR A 155 -18.64 22.78 -2.50
C THR A 155 -19.22 21.62 -3.33
N LEU A 156 -19.43 20.47 -2.70
CA LEU A 156 -20.04 19.29 -3.33
C LEU A 156 -21.55 19.45 -3.37
N GLN A 157 -22.09 19.85 -4.52
CA GLN A 157 -23.51 20.15 -4.67
C GLN A 157 -24.32 18.91 -5.02
N LEU A 158 -25.32 18.58 -4.21
CA LEU A 158 -26.18 17.41 -4.40
C LEU A 158 -26.85 17.37 -5.79
N CYS A 159 -27.26 18.52 -6.34
CA CYS A 159 -27.90 18.59 -7.65
C CYS A 159 -26.98 18.08 -8.78
N LEU A 160 -25.70 18.46 -8.76
CA LEU A 160 -24.72 18.03 -9.75
C LEU A 160 -24.37 16.55 -9.57
N TRP A 161 -24.13 16.13 -8.33
CA TRP A 161 -23.79 14.74 -8.01
C TRP A 161 -24.93 13.78 -8.35
N SER A 162 -26.18 14.15 -8.07
CA SER A 162 -27.34 13.26 -8.26
C SER A 162 -27.44 12.74 -9.70
N THR A 163 -27.19 13.60 -10.68
CA THR A 163 -27.24 13.26 -12.10
C THR A 163 -26.28 12.13 -12.46
N PHE A 164 -25.08 12.12 -11.88
CA PHE A 164 -24.08 11.08 -12.12
C PHE A 164 -24.28 9.86 -11.21
N LEU A 165 -24.76 10.06 -9.97
CA LEU A 165 -25.05 8.97 -9.04
C LEU A 165 -26.18 8.06 -9.56
N ASP A 166 -27.14 8.61 -10.32
CA ASP A 166 -28.17 7.82 -11.00
C ASP A 166 -27.59 6.84 -12.04
N LEU A 167 -26.39 7.14 -12.57
CA LEU A 167 -25.69 6.27 -13.53
C LEU A 167 -24.81 5.20 -12.84
N TYR A 168 -24.57 5.31 -11.54
CA TYR A 168 -23.68 4.39 -10.83
C TYR A 168 -24.33 3.00 -10.67
N PRO A 169 -23.66 1.88 -10.98
CA PRO A 169 -24.31 0.57 -10.93
C PRO A 169 -24.74 0.13 -9.52
N ASP A 170 -23.98 0.51 -8.49
CA ASP A 170 -24.33 0.21 -7.10
C ASP A 170 -25.16 1.34 -6.50
N GLN A 171 -26.48 1.22 -6.67
CA GLN A 171 -27.43 2.21 -6.16
C GLN A 171 -27.50 2.28 -4.63
N ALA A 172 -27.04 1.24 -3.91
CA ALA A 172 -26.97 1.31 -2.45
C ALA A 172 -25.83 2.23 -2.00
N PHE A 173 -24.66 2.10 -2.61
CA PHE A 173 -23.54 3.04 -2.43
C PHE A 173 -23.91 4.46 -2.86
N ALA A 174 -24.55 4.61 -4.04
CA ALA A 174 -24.98 5.92 -4.53
C ALA A 174 -25.96 6.61 -3.56
N SER A 175 -26.86 5.84 -2.95
CA SER A 175 -27.79 6.33 -1.93
C SER A 175 -27.07 6.82 -0.66
N GLN A 176 -25.98 6.15 -0.25
CA GLN A 176 -25.16 6.59 0.87
C GLN A 176 -24.49 7.95 0.60
N LEU A 177 -23.88 8.12 -0.58
CA LEU A 177 -23.28 9.40 -0.97
C LEU A 177 -24.33 10.51 -1.10
N ARG A 178 -25.50 10.21 -1.68
CA ARG A 178 -26.61 11.17 -1.78
C ARG A 178 -27.06 11.64 -0.40
N GLY A 179 -27.27 10.72 0.53
CA GLY A 179 -27.62 11.05 1.91
C GLY A 179 -26.54 11.86 2.62
N ALA A 180 -25.27 11.49 2.45
CA ALA A 180 -24.14 12.23 3.01
C ALA A 180 -24.02 13.67 2.45
N LEU A 181 -24.27 13.88 1.16
CA LEU A 181 -24.30 15.21 0.56
C LEU A 181 -25.48 16.04 1.06
N GLN A 182 -26.62 15.40 1.34
CA GLN A 182 -27.83 16.08 1.79
C GLN A 182 -27.84 16.40 3.29
N HIS A 183 -27.30 15.51 4.11
CA HIS A 183 -27.40 15.55 5.58
C HIS A 183 -26.06 15.74 6.30
N GLY A 184 -24.95 15.75 5.56
CA GLY A 184 -23.60 15.72 6.10
C GLY A 184 -23.15 14.29 6.47
N VAL A 185 -21.83 14.06 6.49
CA VAL A 185 -21.28 12.76 6.90
C VAL A 185 -21.28 12.60 8.41
N LYS A 186 -21.64 11.42 8.89
CA LYS A 186 -21.42 10.98 10.27
C LYS A 186 -19.99 10.47 10.42
N LEU A 187 -19.36 10.78 11.54
CA LEU A 187 -17.97 10.39 11.80
C LEU A 187 -17.83 8.93 12.24
N GLY A 188 -18.94 8.26 12.56
CA GLY A 188 -18.96 6.91 13.11
C GLY A 188 -18.51 6.86 14.57
N TYR A 189 -18.69 7.94 15.33
CA TYR A 189 -18.30 8.06 16.73
C TYR A 189 -19.39 7.50 17.67
N ASP A 190 -19.03 6.53 18.51
CA ASP A 190 -19.92 5.91 19.50
C ASP A 190 -19.35 5.96 20.93
N GLY A 191 -18.80 7.11 21.29
CA GLY A 191 -18.16 7.31 22.60
C GLY A 191 -18.89 8.31 23.50
N PRO A 192 -18.40 8.46 24.76
CA PRO A 192 -19.05 9.30 25.76
C PRO A 192 -19.05 10.80 25.42
N LEU A 193 -18.24 11.25 24.46
CA LEU A 193 -18.23 12.66 24.04
C LEU A 193 -19.48 13.04 23.25
N GLN A 194 -20.38 12.11 22.90
CA GLN A 194 -21.70 12.45 22.34
C GLN A 194 -22.54 13.30 23.30
N HIS A 195 -22.32 13.13 24.61
CA HIS A 195 -23.12 13.80 25.65
C HIS A 195 -22.29 14.75 26.53
N ASN A 196 -20.96 14.66 26.46
CA ASN A 196 -20.05 15.44 27.29
C ASN A 196 -19.27 16.47 26.47
N ALA A 197 -19.06 17.65 27.05
CA ALA A 197 -18.20 18.69 26.50
C ALA A 197 -16.73 18.49 26.94
N ARG A 198 -15.81 19.03 26.16
CA ARG A 198 -14.39 19.14 26.50
C ARG A 198 -13.89 20.50 26.01
N LEU A 199 -13.72 21.46 26.92
CA LEU A 199 -13.34 22.83 26.55
C LEU A 199 -11.88 23.12 26.86
N ASP A 200 -11.39 22.62 27.99
CA ASP A 200 -10.04 22.88 28.47
C ASP A 200 -9.05 21.89 27.83
N VAL A 201 -8.37 22.36 26.79
CA VAL A 201 -7.26 21.64 26.15
C VAL A 201 -6.06 22.54 25.99
N VAL A 202 -4.88 21.98 26.25
CA VAL A 202 -3.61 22.65 25.99
C VAL A 202 -3.16 22.30 24.58
N ASN A 203 -2.98 23.32 23.75
CA ASN A 203 -2.51 23.16 22.38
C ASN A 203 -1.06 22.65 22.33
N LEU A 204 -0.69 22.09 21.19
CA LEU A 204 0.67 21.61 20.98
C LEU A 204 1.65 22.82 20.96
N PRO A 205 2.92 22.63 21.37
CA PRO A 205 3.92 23.68 21.26
C PRO A 205 4.05 24.16 19.82
N MET A 206 3.99 25.48 19.62
CA MET A 206 4.12 26.16 18.33
C MET A 206 5.08 27.34 18.49
N ASP A 207 5.92 27.57 17.49
CA ASP A 207 6.74 28.79 17.41
C ASP A 207 5.92 29.99 16.88
N SER A 208 6.55 31.17 16.76
CA SER A 208 5.87 32.38 16.30
C SER A 208 5.31 32.27 14.89
N ASP A 209 6.02 31.58 14.01
CA ASP A 209 5.65 31.48 12.60
C ASP A 209 4.54 30.45 12.40
N ASP A 210 4.55 29.39 13.20
CA ASP A 210 3.48 28.39 13.29
C ASP A 210 2.18 29.03 13.81
N VAL A 211 2.27 29.88 14.83
CA VAL A 211 1.13 30.66 15.32
C VAL A 211 0.58 31.58 14.22
N HIS A 212 1.44 32.30 13.50
CA HIS A 212 1.00 33.17 12.40
C HIS A 212 0.31 32.37 11.27
N HIS A 213 0.85 31.19 10.94
CA HIS A 213 0.23 30.29 9.97
C HIS A 213 -1.16 29.85 10.41
N LEU A 214 -1.32 29.43 11.67
CA LEU A 214 -2.60 29.01 12.22
C LEU A 214 -3.62 30.15 12.23
N CYS A 215 -3.23 31.38 12.61
CA CYS A 215 -4.12 32.54 12.56
C CYS A 215 -4.63 32.80 11.14
N HIS A 216 -3.73 32.85 10.15
CA HIS A 216 -4.12 33.05 8.75
C HIS A 216 -5.05 31.93 8.26
N GLU A 217 -4.78 30.68 8.64
CA GLU A 217 -5.63 29.55 8.29
C GLU A 217 -7.02 29.66 8.94
N ILE A 218 -7.10 30.02 10.22
CA ILE A 218 -8.36 30.27 10.91
C ILE A 218 -9.17 31.36 10.19
N ASP A 219 -8.54 32.50 9.87
CA ASP A 219 -9.21 33.61 9.19
C ASP A 219 -9.75 33.21 7.81
N THR A 220 -8.95 32.46 7.04
CA THR A 220 -9.35 31.94 5.74
C THR A 220 -10.57 31.02 5.87
N ARG A 221 -10.54 30.12 6.85
CA ARG A 221 -11.60 29.12 7.04
C ARG A 221 -12.88 29.70 7.63
N LEU A 222 -12.78 30.76 8.43
CA LEU A 222 -13.93 31.57 8.86
C LEU A 222 -14.59 32.25 7.66
N ALA A 223 -13.79 32.83 6.75
CA ALA A 223 -14.32 33.47 5.53
C ALA A 223 -14.99 32.47 4.59
N GLU A 224 -14.48 31.24 4.51
CA GLU A 224 -15.07 30.14 3.74
C GLU A 224 -16.30 29.50 4.42
N GLY A 225 -16.57 29.81 5.70
CA GLY A 225 -17.61 29.17 6.51
C GLY A 225 -17.29 27.74 6.96
N ARG A 226 -16.10 27.23 6.64
CA ARG A 226 -15.60 25.90 7.05
C ARG A 226 -15.28 25.81 8.54
N LEU A 227 -14.99 26.94 9.16
CA LEU A 227 -14.83 27.08 10.60
C LEU A 227 -15.87 28.09 11.10
N ARG A 228 -16.52 27.81 12.23
CA ARG A 228 -17.49 28.72 12.86
C ARG A 228 -17.02 29.14 14.24
N HIS A 229 -17.07 30.44 14.52
CA HIS A 229 -16.81 30.94 15.86
C HIS A 229 -18.00 30.62 16.79
N VAL A 230 -17.70 30.08 17.97
CA VAL A 230 -18.73 29.69 18.96
C VAL A 230 -18.65 30.59 20.18
N THR A 231 -19.75 31.28 20.48
CA THR A 231 -19.86 32.19 21.63
C THR A 231 -20.30 31.51 22.92
N ASN A 232 -21.02 30.39 22.83
CA ASN A 232 -21.50 29.63 24.00
C ASN A 232 -21.07 28.16 23.92
N PRO A 233 -19.80 27.86 24.24
CA PRO A 233 -19.20 26.55 24.04
C PRO A 233 -19.82 25.45 24.91
N ILE A 234 -20.35 25.82 26.09
CA ILE A 234 -20.98 24.87 27.03
C ILE A 234 -22.33 24.39 26.48
N ASN A 235 -23.16 25.31 25.98
CA ASN A 235 -24.50 24.96 25.49
C ASN A 235 -24.43 24.07 24.23
N MET A 236 -23.47 24.36 23.35
CA MET A 236 -23.19 23.54 22.16
C MET A 236 -22.36 22.28 22.46
N ARG A 237 -21.96 22.09 23.73
CA ARG A 237 -21.17 20.96 24.23
C ARG A 237 -19.91 20.71 23.38
N LEU A 238 -19.15 21.74 23.07
CA LEU A 238 -17.98 21.61 22.18
C LEU A 238 -17.01 20.54 22.69
N VAL A 239 -16.34 19.87 21.76
CA VAL A 239 -15.28 18.91 22.06
C VAL A 239 -13.99 19.40 21.43
N CYS A 240 -13.31 20.29 22.14
CA CYS A 240 -12.03 20.83 21.74
C CYS A 240 -10.94 19.77 21.83
N SER A 241 -10.14 19.68 20.78
CA SER A 241 -8.88 18.91 20.76
C SER A 241 -7.69 19.85 20.61
N PRO A 242 -6.50 19.47 21.14
CA PRO A 242 -5.30 20.27 20.94
C PRO A 242 -5.02 20.47 19.44
N VAL A 243 -4.80 21.72 19.05
CA VAL A 243 -4.32 22.05 17.72
C VAL A 243 -2.81 22.27 17.74
N GLY A 244 -2.14 21.98 16.62
CA GLY A 244 -0.76 22.32 16.41
C GLY A 244 -0.44 22.46 14.94
N VAL A 245 0.76 22.96 14.65
CA VAL A 245 1.27 23.11 13.30
C VAL A 245 2.53 22.28 13.15
N VAL A 246 2.67 21.59 12.03
CA VAL A 246 3.90 20.88 11.69
C VAL A 246 4.40 21.30 10.30
N PRO A 247 5.73 21.40 10.11
CA PRO A 247 6.27 21.60 8.77
C PRO A 247 5.97 20.37 7.92
N LYS A 248 5.55 20.60 6.68
CA LYS A 248 5.46 19.52 5.70
C LYS A 248 6.89 19.08 5.38
N PRO A 249 7.19 17.76 5.40
CA PRO A 249 8.53 17.29 5.04
C PRO A 249 8.97 17.86 3.69
N HIS A 250 10.18 18.42 3.66
CA HIS A 250 10.83 18.93 2.44
C HIS A 250 10.05 20.03 1.71
N SER A 251 9.32 20.86 2.47
CA SER A 251 8.60 22.01 1.96
C SER A 251 8.54 23.11 3.00
N ASP A 252 8.54 24.36 2.56
CA ASP A 252 8.27 25.52 3.44
C ASP A 252 6.79 25.62 3.84
N LYS A 253 5.95 24.71 3.34
CA LYS A 253 4.53 24.64 3.70
C LYS A 253 4.37 24.04 5.08
N ARG A 254 3.46 24.62 5.85
CA ARG A 254 3.01 24.14 7.14
C ARG A 254 1.67 23.41 7.03
N ARG A 255 1.37 22.55 8.01
CA ARG A 255 0.10 21.82 8.12
C ARG A 255 -0.43 21.94 9.53
N THR A 256 -1.65 22.47 9.66
CA THR A 256 -2.41 22.41 10.91
C THR A 256 -2.91 20.99 11.15
N ILE A 257 -2.73 20.49 12.37
CA ILE A 257 -3.11 19.15 12.83
C ILE A 257 -4.02 19.27 14.04
N TYR A 258 -5.12 18.51 14.00
CA TYR A 258 -6.04 18.35 15.10
C TYR A 258 -5.66 17.07 15.82
N HIS A 259 -5.27 17.16 17.10
CA HIS A 259 -4.83 15.99 17.85
C HIS A 259 -6.02 15.19 18.40
N LEU A 260 -6.83 14.62 17.50
CA LEU A 260 -8.07 13.88 17.81
C LEU A 260 -7.83 12.54 18.53
N SER A 261 -6.56 12.13 18.67
CA SER A 261 -6.12 11.03 19.55
C SER A 261 -5.74 11.50 20.95
N HIS A 262 -6.04 12.75 21.33
CA HIS A 262 -5.85 13.25 22.68
C HIS A 262 -7.08 12.96 23.58
N PRO A 263 -6.86 12.54 24.84
CA PRO A 263 -5.59 12.08 25.41
C PRO A 263 -5.27 10.64 24.93
N ARG A 264 -3.99 10.35 24.61
CA ARG A 264 -3.56 8.99 24.20
C ARG A 264 -3.68 7.94 25.31
N LYS A 265 -3.69 8.41 26.55
CA LYS A 265 -3.87 7.60 27.76
C LYS A 265 -4.83 8.35 28.67
N PRO A 266 -6.14 8.15 28.53
CA PRO A 266 -7.14 8.94 29.23
C PRO A 266 -7.08 8.79 30.75
N GLY A 267 -6.54 7.67 31.28
CA GLY A 267 -6.58 7.38 32.70
C GLY A 267 -8.04 7.29 33.16
N THR A 268 -8.44 8.16 34.09
CA THR A 268 -9.84 8.33 34.54
C THR A 268 -10.62 9.38 33.73
N GLY A 269 -9.98 10.06 32.78
CA GLY A 269 -10.61 11.08 31.93
C GLY A 269 -11.40 10.49 30.76
N LEU A 270 -12.05 11.37 30.00
CA LEU A 270 -12.79 10.99 28.78
C LEU A 270 -11.81 10.48 27.70
N PRO A 271 -12.17 9.42 26.94
CA PRO A 271 -11.34 8.86 25.87
C PRO A 271 -11.13 9.85 24.72
N SER A 272 -10.17 9.58 23.83
CA SER A 272 -10.00 10.39 22.62
C SER A 272 -11.11 10.12 21.61
N ILE A 273 -11.31 11.04 20.66
CA ILE A 273 -12.33 10.89 19.62
C ILE A 273 -11.99 9.66 18.77
N ASN A 274 -10.73 9.55 18.33
CA ASN A 274 -10.25 8.47 17.49
C ASN A 274 -10.33 7.07 18.12
N ASP A 275 -10.34 6.96 19.45
CA ASP A 275 -10.45 5.67 20.15
C ASP A 275 -11.87 5.10 20.12
N SER A 276 -12.89 5.95 19.94
CA SER A 276 -14.31 5.54 19.91
C SER A 276 -14.94 5.69 18.52
N ILE A 277 -14.14 5.78 17.47
CA ILE A 277 -14.60 5.63 16.08
C ILE A 277 -14.81 4.15 15.77
N HIS A 278 -15.97 3.83 15.23
CA HIS A 278 -16.33 2.46 14.85
C HIS A 278 -15.38 1.90 13.77
N THR A 279 -15.02 0.63 13.87
CA THR A 279 -14.02 0.01 12.97
C THR A 279 -14.47 -0.07 11.51
N PHE A 280 -15.78 -0.08 11.25
CA PHE A 280 -16.32 -0.02 9.89
C PHE A 280 -16.11 1.33 9.20
N PHE A 281 -15.78 2.39 9.94
CA PHE A 281 -15.47 3.72 9.39
C PHE A 281 -13.98 3.94 9.16
N VAL A 282 -13.15 2.89 9.18
CA VAL A 282 -11.68 3.05 9.07
C VAL A 282 -11.02 2.08 8.09
N THR A 283 -11.75 1.08 7.60
CA THR A 283 -11.19 0.05 6.73
C THR A 283 -11.21 0.51 5.27
N ILE A 284 -10.03 0.73 4.70
CA ILE A 284 -9.84 1.15 3.31
C ILE A 284 -8.92 0.14 2.64
N HIS A 285 -9.26 -0.31 1.43
CA HIS A 285 -8.35 -1.07 0.59
C HIS A 285 -7.70 -0.12 -0.43
N TYR A 286 -6.43 0.19 -0.20
CA TYR A 286 -5.66 1.01 -1.13
C TYR A 286 -5.24 0.20 -2.35
N GLU A 287 -5.23 0.86 -3.51
CA GLU A 287 -4.67 0.30 -4.74
C GLU A 287 -3.15 0.20 -4.64
N SER A 288 -2.60 -0.84 -5.24
CA SER A 288 -1.16 -1.00 -5.41
C SER A 288 -0.69 -0.31 -6.69
N LEU A 289 0.63 -0.16 -6.83
CA LEU A 289 1.25 0.31 -8.07
C LEU A 289 1.33 -0.79 -9.13
N ASP A 290 0.86 -2.01 -8.84
CA ASP A 290 1.07 -3.17 -9.70
C ASP A 290 0.42 -2.95 -11.08
N ALA A 291 -0.82 -2.42 -11.14
CA ALA A 291 -1.52 -2.20 -12.41
C ALA A 291 -0.81 -1.20 -13.34
N ILE A 292 -0.28 -0.09 -12.80
CA ILE A 292 0.49 0.88 -13.60
C ILE A 292 1.86 0.31 -13.98
N MET A 293 2.50 -0.46 -13.09
CA MET A 293 3.76 -1.13 -13.38
C MET A 293 3.59 -2.16 -14.50
N ASP A 294 2.54 -2.98 -14.46
CA ASP A 294 2.19 -3.95 -15.51
C ASP A 294 1.94 -3.24 -16.85
N PHE A 295 1.21 -2.12 -16.85
CA PHE A 295 0.98 -1.34 -18.07
C PHE A 295 2.28 -0.75 -18.64
N ILE A 296 3.16 -0.21 -17.78
CA ILE A 296 4.49 0.28 -18.19
C ILE A 296 5.32 -0.87 -18.78
N CYS A 297 5.23 -2.06 -18.18
CA CYS A 297 5.89 -3.26 -18.67
C CYS A 297 5.38 -3.67 -20.06
N GLU A 298 4.10 -3.53 -20.34
CA GLU A 298 3.54 -3.91 -21.64
C GLU A 298 3.80 -2.84 -22.71
N HIS A 299 3.97 -1.58 -22.31
CA HIS A 299 4.06 -0.43 -23.21
C HIS A 299 5.29 0.46 -22.85
N PRO A 300 6.50 0.09 -23.29
CA PRO A 300 7.69 0.90 -23.04
C PRO A 300 7.61 2.30 -23.64
N GLY A 301 8.13 3.29 -22.92
CA GLY A 301 8.09 4.70 -23.33
C GLY A 301 6.75 5.40 -23.11
N THR A 302 5.79 4.75 -22.44
CA THR A 302 4.51 5.35 -22.05
C THR A 302 4.68 6.69 -21.31
N SER A 303 3.74 7.59 -21.55
CA SER A 303 3.64 8.84 -20.81
C SER A 303 2.89 8.63 -19.51
N LEU A 304 3.55 8.88 -18.39
CA LEU A 304 2.99 8.85 -17.04
C LEU A 304 2.29 10.16 -16.71
N TRP A 305 1.28 10.08 -15.85
CA TRP A 305 0.60 11.24 -15.29
C TRP A 305 0.21 11.01 -13.84
N LYS A 306 0.16 12.11 -13.08
CA LYS A 306 -0.41 12.17 -11.73
C LYS A 306 -1.11 13.50 -11.49
N ALA A 307 -2.16 13.49 -10.70
CA ALA A 307 -2.92 14.65 -10.27
C ALA A 307 -3.24 14.53 -8.77
N ASP A 308 -3.34 15.67 -8.10
CA ASP A 308 -3.66 15.77 -6.67
C ASP A 308 -4.88 16.68 -6.53
N LEU A 309 -5.86 16.25 -5.73
CA LEU A 309 -7.05 17.06 -5.45
C LEU A 309 -6.71 18.20 -4.47
N GLU A 310 -7.13 19.42 -4.78
CA GLU A 310 -7.02 20.54 -3.84
C GLU A 310 -7.92 20.31 -2.63
N ASP A 311 -7.49 20.77 -1.45
CA ASP A 311 -8.26 20.77 -0.20
C ASP A 311 -8.92 19.46 0.27
N ALA A 312 -8.73 18.33 -0.42
CA ALA A 312 -9.17 16.96 -0.13
C ALA A 312 -10.30 16.86 0.92
N PHE A 313 -9.97 16.45 2.16
CA PHE A 313 -10.93 16.21 3.25
C PHE A 313 -11.90 17.38 3.50
N ARG A 314 -11.48 18.62 3.24
CA ARG A 314 -12.27 19.83 3.51
C ARG A 314 -13.47 20.00 2.57
N HIS A 315 -13.54 19.24 1.49
CA HIS A 315 -14.71 19.20 0.62
C HIS A 315 -15.89 18.44 1.23
N VAL A 316 -15.62 17.53 2.16
CA VAL A 316 -16.65 16.67 2.75
C VAL A 316 -17.14 17.30 4.05
N ILE A 317 -18.41 17.71 4.04
CA ILE A 317 -19.06 18.39 5.17
C ILE A 317 -19.61 17.37 6.16
N VAL A 318 -19.33 17.59 7.43
CA VAL A 318 -19.80 16.74 8.54
C VAL A 318 -21.23 17.11 8.89
N ALA A 319 -21.99 16.13 9.37
CA ALA A 319 -23.31 16.37 9.93
C ALA A 319 -23.23 17.31 11.15
N GLU A 320 -24.19 18.21 11.31
CA GLU A 320 -24.20 19.25 12.35
C GLU A 320 -24.07 18.64 13.75
N SER A 321 -24.72 17.49 14.00
CA SER A 321 -24.63 16.80 15.29
C SER A 321 -23.22 16.26 15.63
N ASP A 322 -22.41 15.96 14.61
CA ASP A 322 -21.05 15.41 14.75
C ASP A 322 -19.95 16.48 14.61
N ALA A 323 -20.25 17.64 14.01
CA ALA A 323 -19.28 18.72 13.79
C ALA A 323 -18.56 19.15 15.09
N ARG A 324 -19.31 19.17 16.21
CA ARG A 324 -18.79 19.43 17.57
C ARG A 324 -17.72 18.45 18.06
N LEU A 325 -17.43 17.36 17.36
CA LEU A 325 -16.40 16.40 17.73
C LEU A 325 -15.01 16.79 17.22
N MET A 326 -14.89 17.84 16.41
CA MET A 326 -13.62 18.26 15.79
C MET A 326 -13.27 19.70 16.12
N ASP A 327 -13.74 20.22 17.25
CA ASP A 327 -13.57 21.63 17.62
C ASP A 327 -12.14 21.92 18.08
N ILE A 328 -11.78 23.20 18.04
CA ILE A 328 -10.51 23.71 18.58
C ILE A 328 -10.74 24.92 19.48
N HIS A 329 -9.83 25.11 20.41
CA HIS A 329 -9.75 26.30 21.25
C HIS A 329 -8.40 26.97 21.00
N PHE A 330 -8.41 28.22 20.53
CA PHE A 330 -7.20 28.96 20.21
C PHE A 330 -7.39 30.44 20.50
N ASP A 331 -6.38 31.09 21.07
CA ASP A 331 -6.39 32.50 21.45
C ASP A 331 -7.66 32.94 22.23
N SER A 332 -8.02 32.14 23.25
CA SER A 332 -9.22 32.35 24.09
C SER A 332 -10.56 32.32 23.32
N ARG A 333 -10.57 31.77 22.11
CA ARG A 333 -11.76 31.64 21.26
C ARG A 333 -12.01 30.18 20.90
N HIS A 334 -13.29 29.83 20.79
CA HIS A 334 -13.73 28.49 20.43
C HIS A 334 -14.22 28.45 19.00
N TYR A 335 -13.83 27.40 18.29
CA TYR A 335 -14.14 27.22 16.90
C TYR A 335 -14.66 25.82 16.63
N GLN A 336 -15.75 25.75 15.87
CA GLN A 336 -16.34 24.51 15.41
C GLN A 336 -15.95 24.22 13.96
N GLU A 337 -15.49 23.00 13.74
CA GLU A 337 -15.06 22.50 12.44
C GLU A 337 -16.24 21.86 11.70
N CYS A 338 -16.55 22.37 10.50
CA CYS A 338 -17.72 21.93 9.73
C CYS A 338 -17.38 20.84 8.69
N ALA A 339 -16.11 20.64 8.37
CA ALA A 339 -15.66 19.68 7.35
C ALA A 339 -14.66 18.68 7.92
N LEU A 340 -14.42 17.55 7.22
CA LEU A 340 -13.43 16.58 7.68
C LEU A 340 -12.04 17.22 7.85
N ALA A 341 -11.44 17.00 9.02
CA ALA A 341 -10.13 17.55 9.36
C ALA A 341 -9.02 16.48 9.35
N PHE A 342 -7.78 16.93 9.15
CA PHE A 342 -6.61 16.08 9.32
C PHE A 342 -6.47 15.65 10.79
N GLY A 343 -6.18 14.37 10.99
CA GLY A 343 -6.06 13.75 12.32
C GLY A 343 -7.27 12.91 12.70
N GLY A 344 -8.37 12.97 11.95
CA GLY A 344 -9.56 12.14 12.18
C GLY A 344 -9.34 10.72 11.69
N ARG A 345 -9.68 9.74 12.52
CA ARG A 345 -9.47 8.31 12.19
C ARG A 345 -10.38 7.84 11.05
N SER A 346 -11.61 8.36 10.96
CA SER A 346 -12.55 8.05 9.88
C SER A 346 -12.45 8.98 8.67
N SER A 347 -11.73 10.09 8.76
CA SER A 347 -11.64 11.08 7.68
C SER A 347 -11.10 10.50 6.36
N PRO A 348 -10.03 9.68 6.34
CA PRO A 348 -9.57 9.04 5.11
C PRO A 348 -10.62 8.12 4.50
N PHE A 349 -11.35 7.36 5.32
CA PHE A 349 -12.37 6.41 4.85
C PHE A 349 -13.52 7.16 4.21
N LEU A 350 -14.07 8.15 4.92
CA LEU A 350 -15.20 8.95 4.44
C LEU A 350 -14.86 9.67 3.16
N PHE A 351 -13.68 10.30 3.08
CA PHE A 351 -13.23 10.97 1.86
C PHE A 351 -13.02 9.99 0.69
N ASN A 352 -12.46 8.81 0.96
CA ASN A 352 -12.21 7.82 -0.07
C ASN A 352 -13.50 7.37 -0.77
N LEU A 353 -14.66 7.35 -0.10
CA LEU A 353 -15.94 7.06 -0.74
C LEU A 353 -16.28 8.07 -1.86
N PHE A 354 -16.00 9.36 -1.63
CA PHE A 354 -16.21 10.39 -2.65
C PHE A 354 -15.16 10.30 -3.77
N ALA A 355 -13.90 10.03 -3.41
CA ALA A 355 -12.81 9.84 -4.37
C ALA A 355 -13.04 8.61 -5.26
N GLU A 356 -13.61 7.54 -4.71
CA GLU A 356 -13.95 6.30 -5.43
C GLU A 356 -15.04 6.56 -6.48
N PHE A 357 -16.04 7.38 -6.15
CA PHE A 357 -17.05 7.79 -7.12
C PHE A 357 -16.45 8.66 -8.24
N LEU A 358 -15.61 9.65 -7.89
CA LEU A 358 -14.88 10.46 -8.88
C LEU A 358 -14.00 9.58 -9.77
N HIS A 359 -13.33 8.58 -9.20
CA HIS A 359 -12.56 7.60 -9.94
C HIS A 359 -13.43 6.88 -10.96
N TRP A 360 -14.54 6.27 -10.52
CA TRP A 360 -15.42 5.54 -11.43
C TRP A 360 -15.93 6.43 -12.56
N LEU A 361 -16.34 7.67 -12.24
CA LEU A 361 -16.81 8.63 -13.24
C LEU A 361 -15.71 9.00 -14.25
N THR A 362 -14.48 9.17 -13.77
CA THR A 362 -13.31 9.44 -14.62
C THR A 362 -13.01 8.25 -15.53
N ALA A 363 -13.01 7.03 -14.99
CA ALA A 363 -12.77 5.81 -15.76
C ALA A 363 -13.87 5.60 -16.82
N PHE A 364 -15.13 5.87 -16.47
CA PHE A 364 -16.26 5.76 -17.38
C PHE A 364 -16.14 6.76 -18.54
N ALA A 365 -15.86 8.03 -18.24
CA ALA A 365 -15.65 9.04 -19.26
C ALA A 365 -14.40 8.78 -20.12
N LEU A 366 -13.33 8.25 -19.53
CA LEU A 366 -12.10 7.91 -20.25
C LEU A 366 -12.34 6.76 -21.22
N GLN A 367 -13.09 5.72 -20.81
CA GLN A 367 -13.49 4.62 -21.69
C GLN A 367 -14.31 5.11 -22.88
N THR A 368 -15.22 6.08 -22.67
CA THR A 368 -16.02 6.64 -23.77
C THR A 368 -15.18 7.42 -24.77
N VAL A 369 -14.22 8.21 -24.27
CA VAL A 369 -13.34 9.05 -25.10
C VAL A 369 -12.28 8.22 -25.82
N SER A 370 -11.81 7.15 -25.18
CA SER A 370 -10.73 6.29 -25.67
C SER A 370 -11.15 4.82 -25.49
N PRO A 371 -11.97 4.28 -26.43
CA PRO A 371 -12.53 2.93 -26.29
C PRO A 371 -11.50 1.81 -26.48
N SER A 372 -10.30 2.12 -26.96
CA SER A 372 -9.21 1.15 -27.01
C SER A 372 -8.63 0.95 -25.62
N SER A 373 -8.77 -0.25 -25.09
CA SER A 373 -8.25 -0.63 -23.76
C SER A 373 -6.72 -0.61 -23.65
N THR A 374 -6.00 -0.38 -24.76
CA THR A 374 -4.53 -0.29 -24.79
C THR A 374 -4.02 1.15 -24.76
N SER A 375 -4.87 2.15 -25.06
CA SER A 375 -4.42 3.54 -25.18
C SER A 375 -3.99 4.14 -23.84
N HIS A 376 -4.66 3.74 -22.76
CA HIS A 376 -4.43 4.24 -21.41
C HIS A 376 -4.47 3.08 -20.44
N SER A 377 -3.68 3.17 -19.36
CA SER A 377 -3.84 2.30 -18.21
C SER A 377 -5.20 2.55 -17.58
N ASP A 378 -5.66 1.60 -16.77
CA ASP A 378 -6.70 1.89 -15.80
C ASP A 378 -6.30 3.10 -14.96
N VAL A 379 -7.27 3.99 -14.71
CA VAL A 379 -7.10 5.06 -13.73
C VAL A 379 -6.81 4.41 -12.39
N SER A 380 -5.87 4.95 -11.63
CA SER A 380 -5.57 4.49 -10.28
C SER A 380 -5.67 5.66 -9.31
N HIS A 381 -6.04 5.40 -8.06
CA HIS A 381 -6.04 6.44 -7.03
C HIS A 381 -5.62 5.95 -5.64
N TYR A 382 -5.04 6.87 -4.88
CA TYR A 382 -4.71 6.73 -3.47
C TYR A 382 -5.18 7.99 -2.75
N LEU A 383 -6.35 7.92 -2.12
CA LEU A 383 -7.03 9.07 -1.53
C LEU A 383 -7.14 10.23 -2.53
N ASP A 384 -6.40 11.32 -2.30
CA ASP A 384 -6.38 12.54 -3.10
C ASP A 384 -5.46 12.47 -4.32
N ASN A 385 -4.65 11.42 -4.47
CA ASN A 385 -3.70 11.26 -5.57
C ASN A 385 -4.27 10.33 -6.65
N PHE A 386 -4.50 10.87 -7.85
CA PHE A 386 -4.87 10.13 -9.04
C PHE A 386 -3.68 9.97 -9.95
N PHE A 387 -3.54 8.83 -10.61
CA PHE A 387 -2.40 8.56 -11.49
C PHE A 387 -2.71 7.47 -12.51
N GLY A 388 -1.88 7.41 -13.54
CA GLY A 388 -1.97 6.42 -14.60
C GLY A 388 -0.90 6.64 -15.68
N ALA A 389 -1.07 5.95 -16.80
CA ALA A 389 -0.18 6.03 -17.94
C ALA A 389 -0.97 6.05 -19.26
N SER A 390 -0.35 6.59 -20.31
CA SER A 390 -0.87 6.63 -21.68
C SER A 390 0.18 6.06 -22.63
N GLU A 391 -0.25 5.22 -23.56
CA GLU A 391 0.60 4.69 -24.64
C GLU A 391 1.18 5.84 -25.49
N THR A 392 2.35 5.62 -26.10
CA THR A 392 3.04 6.62 -26.92
C THR A 392 2.21 7.13 -28.11
N THR A 393 1.25 6.35 -28.58
CA THR A 393 0.34 6.69 -29.68
C THR A 393 -0.89 7.48 -29.22
N ALA A 394 -1.19 7.45 -27.93
CA ALA A 394 -2.32 8.13 -27.33
C ALA A 394 -1.95 9.55 -26.87
N SER A 395 -2.94 10.42 -26.79
CA SER A 395 -2.73 11.77 -26.25
C SER A 395 -2.46 11.70 -24.74
N PRO A 396 -1.30 12.20 -24.26
CA PRO A 396 -0.97 12.17 -22.84
C PRO A 396 -1.82 13.13 -22.00
N ALA A 397 -2.47 14.11 -22.63
CA ALA A 397 -3.34 15.08 -21.95
C ALA A 397 -4.75 14.53 -21.66
N THR A 398 -5.21 13.54 -22.42
CA THR A 398 -6.60 13.04 -22.35
C THR A 398 -7.02 12.62 -20.93
N PRO A 399 -6.23 11.81 -20.19
CA PRO A 399 -6.63 11.41 -18.84
C PRO A 399 -6.76 12.59 -17.87
N ILE A 400 -5.88 13.60 -17.98
CA ILE A 400 -5.95 14.81 -17.15
C ILE A 400 -7.16 15.66 -17.52
N GLN A 401 -7.45 15.81 -18.81
CA GLN A 401 -8.63 16.54 -19.28
C GLN A 401 -9.91 15.88 -18.74
N VAL A 402 -10.05 14.56 -18.91
CA VAL A 402 -11.20 13.80 -18.41
C VAL A 402 -11.31 13.91 -16.89
N LEU A 403 -10.23 13.67 -16.15
CA LEU A 403 -10.22 13.79 -14.69
C LEU A 403 -10.58 15.21 -14.22
N SER A 404 -10.04 16.24 -14.88
CA SER A 404 -10.33 17.63 -14.52
C SER A 404 -11.79 17.99 -14.79
N LEU A 405 -12.37 17.51 -15.89
CA LEU A 405 -13.77 17.70 -16.23
C LEU A 405 -14.69 16.97 -15.23
N SER A 406 -14.37 15.72 -14.89
CA SER A 406 -15.08 14.94 -13.87
C SER A 406 -14.99 15.60 -12.48
N ALA A 407 -13.81 16.06 -12.07
CA ALA A 407 -13.62 16.76 -10.81
C ALA A 407 -14.41 18.07 -10.77
N ALA A 408 -14.33 18.89 -11.82
CA ALA A 408 -15.04 20.16 -11.91
C ALA A 408 -16.56 19.96 -11.86
N ALA A 409 -17.10 18.97 -12.58
CA ALA A 409 -18.52 18.62 -12.56
C ALA A 409 -19.02 18.22 -11.16
N LEU A 410 -18.14 17.62 -10.35
CA LEU A 410 -18.44 17.25 -8.96
C LEU A 410 -18.09 18.35 -7.94
N GLY A 411 -17.61 19.52 -8.36
CA GLY A 411 -17.26 20.64 -7.47
C GLY A 411 -15.92 20.46 -6.75
N VAL A 412 -15.00 19.67 -7.31
CA VAL A 412 -13.63 19.44 -6.83
C VAL A 412 -12.63 20.02 -7.85
N LYS A 413 -11.46 20.48 -7.38
CA LYS A 413 -10.42 21.03 -8.25
C LYS A 413 -9.14 20.21 -8.17
N LEU A 414 -8.40 20.18 -9.28
CA LEU A 414 -7.06 19.61 -9.35
C LEU A 414 -6.01 20.67 -9.00
N SER A 415 -4.94 20.27 -8.34
CA SER A 415 -3.84 21.15 -8.00
C SER A 415 -2.93 21.35 -9.20
N HIS A 416 -3.06 22.50 -9.89
CA HIS A 416 -2.22 22.88 -11.03
C HIS A 416 -0.71 22.70 -10.80
N LYS A 417 -0.23 22.98 -9.58
CA LYS A 417 1.20 22.88 -9.23
C LYS A 417 1.69 21.45 -9.01
N LYS A 418 0.79 20.51 -8.70
CA LYS A 418 1.15 19.13 -8.37
C LYS A 418 0.75 18.13 -9.45
N THR A 419 -0.12 18.55 -10.37
CA THR A 419 -0.47 17.78 -11.54
C THR A 419 0.70 17.78 -12.52
N VAL A 420 1.13 16.60 -12.93
CA VAL A 420 2.21 16.37 -13.88
C VAL A 420 1.73 15.35 -14.89
N TRP A 421 1.95 15.62 -16.17
CA TRP A 421 1.63 14.72 -17.28
C TRP A 421 2.70 14.88 -18.36
N GLU A 422 2.63 14.06 -19.41
CA GLU A 422 3.57 14.12 -20.53
C GLU A 422 5.03 13.92 -20.09
N THR A 423 5.25 12.92 -19.23
CA THR A 423 6.60 12.56 -18.78
C THR A 423 6.78 11.06 -18.74
N THR A 424 7.96 10.58 -19.09
CA THR A 424 8.30 9.16 -19.01
C THR A 424 8.88 8.77 -17.65
N LYS A 425 9.22 9.76 -16.81
CA LYS A 425 9.77 9.53 -15.47
C LYS A 425 9.00 10.32 -14.41
N LEU A 426 8.37 9.62 -13.47
CA LEU A 426 7.49 10.25 -12.48
C LEU A 426 7.51 9.53 -11.13
N GLU A 427 7.59 10.31 -10.04
CA GLU A 427 7.38 9.79 -8.69
C GLU A 427 5.88 9.65 -8.40
N ILE A 428 5.42 8.42 -8.16
CA ILE A 428 4.04 8.07 -7.80
C ILE A 428 4.09 7.29 -6.47
N LEU A 429 3.33 7.75 -5.46
CA LEU A 429 3.29 7.17 -4.10
C LEU A 429 4.67 6.95 -3.44
N GLY A 430 5.66 7.77 -3.79
CA GLY A 430 7.02 7.66 -3.26
C GLY A 430 7.95 6.69 -4.00
N ILE A 431 7.52 6.18 -5.17
CA ILE A 431 8.28 5.33 -6.08
C ILE A 431 8.53 6.11 -7.37
N GLU A 432 9.79 6.23 -7.77
CA GLU A 432 10.16 6.79 -9.07
C GLU A 432 9.99 5.71 -10.13
N LEU A 433 9.05 5.92 -11.05
CA LEU A 433 8.80 5.06 -12.21
C LEU A 433 9.44 5.70 -13.44
N ASP A 434 10.16 4.92 -14.25
CA ASP A 434 10.73 5.33 -15.52
C ASP A 434 10.30 4.33 -16.61
N SER A 435 9.42 4.78 -17.51
CA SER A 435 8.84 3.94 -18.56
C SER A 435 9.79 3.68 -19.73
N VAL A 436 10.84 4.50 -19.91
CA VAL A 436 11.85 4.31 -20.96
C VAL A 436 12.93 3.38 -20.48
N ALA A 437 13.46 3.62 -19.28
CA ALA A 437 14.44 2.75 -18.66
C ALA A 437 13.83 1.43 -18.16
N GLN A 438 12.50 1.34 -18.10
CA GLN A 438 11.75 0.20 -17.55
C GLN A 438 12.19 -0.09 -16.11
N THR A 439 12.15 0.94 -15.27
CA THR A 439 12.60 0.83 -13.88
C THR A 439 11.61 1.41 -12.89
N ALA A 440 11.58 0.81 -11.70
CA ALA A 440 11.00 1.37 -10.51
C ALA A 440 12.09 1.54 -9.47
N SER A 441 12.13 2.67 -8.78
CA SER A 441 13.16 2.95 -7.79
C SER A 441 12.64 3.68 -6.57
N ILE A 442 13.29 3.45 -5.44
CA ILE A 442 13.05 4.26 -4.24
C ILE A 442 13.77 5.61 -4.39
N THR A 443 13.17 6.69 -3.87
CA THR A 443 13.83 7.99 -3.91
C THR A 443 15.15 7.97 -3.13
N GLN A 444 16.16 8.70 -3.63
CA GLN A 444 17.47 8.78 -2.99
C GLN A 444 17.39 9.27 -1.54
N GLN A 445 16.47 10.19 -1.28
CA GLN A 445 16.19 10.69 0.06
C GLN A 445 15.67 9.58 0.99
N ARG A 446 14.76 8.74 0.53
CA ARG A 446 14.24 7.62 1.33
C ARG A 446 15.34 6.61 1.62
N ARG A 447 16.18 6.30 0.63
CA ARG A 447 17.37 5.45 0.81
C ARG A 447 18.30 6.00 1.89
N GLN A 448 18.64 7.29 1.82
CA GLN A 448 19.47 7.96 2.84
C GLN A 448 18.82 7.94 4.23
N ARG A 449 17.50 8.15 4.31
CA ARG A 449 16.76 8.10 5.58
C ARG A 449 16.85 6.71 6.22
N ILE A 450 16.68 5.64 5.44
CA ILE A 450 16.79 4.27 5.93
C ILE A 450 18.21 3.98 6.43
N LEU A 451 19.22 4.34 5.64
CA LEU A 451 20.62 4.18 6.02
C LEU A 451 20.93 4.90 7.33
N HIS A 452 20.45 6.13 7.50
CA HIS A 452 20.63 6.91 8.71
C HIS A 452 19.94 6.26 9.92
N LEU A 453 18.67 5.85 9.80
CA LEU A 453 17.93 5.18 10.88
C LEU A 453 18.61 3.88 11.31
N CYS A 454 19.03 3.05 10.35
CA CYS A 454 19.75 1.80 10.64
C CYS A 454 21.09 2.05 11.33
N SER A 455 21.86 3.03 10.85
CA SER A 455 23.18 3.37 11.41
C SER A 455 23.06 3.92 12.82
N HIS A 456 22.12 4.85 13.05
CA HIS A 456 21.81 5.41 14.36
C HIS A 456 21.52 4.31 15.39
N ILE A 457 20.64 3.36 15.04
CA ILE A 457 20.31 2.21 15.89
C ILE A 457 21.55 1.37 16.20
N ILE A 458 22.39 1.08 15.20
CA ILE A 458 23.61 0.28 15.38
C ILE A 458 24.63 0.98 16.29
N GLU A 459 24.81 2.29 16.13
CA GLU A 459 25.76 3.11 16.90
C GLU A 459 25.34 3.23 18.36
N HIS A 460 24.06 3.51 18.61
CA HIS A 460 23.53 3.63 19.98
C HIS A 460 23.48 2.28 20.71
N GLY A 461 23.36 1.17 19.97
CA GLY A 461 23.31 -0.17 20.56
C GLY A 461 22.01 -0.48 21.32
N GLN A 462 21.05 0.45 21.30
CA GLN A 462 19.71 0.34 21.88
C GLN A 462 18.70 0.90 20.88
N ALA A 463 17.47 0.38 20.90
CA ALA A 463 16.37 0.91 20.10
C ALA A 463 15.05 0.78 20.87
N SER A 464 14.25 1.84 20.80
CA SER A 464 12.86 1.83 21.23
C SER A 464 11.99 1.01 20.26
N LEU A 465 10.81 0.59 20.73
CA LEU A 465 9.84 -0.08 19.86
C LEU A 465 9.45 0.79 18.66
N LEU A 466 9.31 2.11 18.88
CA LEU A 466 8.95 3.07 17.86
C LEU A 466 10.02 3.16 16.76
N GLU A 467 11.31 3.25 17.13
CA GLU A 467 12.40 3.27 16.15
C GLU A 467 12.45 1.98 15.33
N LEU A 468 12.24 0.83 15.96
CA LEU A 468 12.20 -0.45 15.25
C LEU A 468 11.01 -0.56 14.28
N GLN A 469 9.84 -0.04 14.68
CA GLN A 469 8.67 0.03 13.81
C GLN A 469 8.93 0.95 12.61
N GLN A 470 9.47 2.15 12.85
CA GLN A 470 9.82 3.09 11.78
C GLN A 470 10.78 2.46 10.75
N VAL A 471 11.83 1.76 11.21
CA VAL A 471 12.75 1.06 10.31
C VAL A 471 12.03 -0.07 9.55
N ALA A 472 11.19 -0.86 10.22
CA ALA A 472 10.44 -1.92 9.56
C ALA A 472 9.50 -1.40 8.49
N ASP A 473 8.78 -0.30 8.76
CA ASP A 473 7.84 0.31 7.83
C ASP A 473 8.56 0.86 6.59
N HIS A 474 9.70 1.53 6.78
CA HIS A 474 10.49 1.99 5.65
C HIS A 474 11.08 0.84 4.83
N LEU A 475 11.55 -0.23 5.46
CA LEU A 475 12.08 -1.40 4.75
C LEU A 475 10.97 -2.19 4.05
N GLN A 476 9.76 -2.26 4.64
CA GLN A 476 8.57 -2.82 4.00
C GLN A 476 8.23 -2.07 2.71
N PHE A 477 8.32 -0.74 2.72
CA PHE A 477 8.15 0.06 1.52
C PHE A 477 9.18 -0.24 0.43
N VAL A 478 10.46 -0.47 0.79
CA VAL A 478 11.48 -0.87 -0.19
C VAL A 478 11.09 -2.17 -0.91
N THR A 479 10.33 -3.05 -0.26
CA THR A 479 9.88 -4.29 -0.91
C THR A 479 8.79 -4.14 -1.96
N CYS A 480 8.22 -2.94 -2.12
CA CYS A 480 7.39 -2.62 -3.28
C CYS A 480 8.26 -2.54 -4.55
N VAL A 481 9.51 -2.08 -4.43
CA VAL A 481 10.47 -2.04 -5.53
C VAL A 481 11.26 -3.34 -5.63
N ALA A 482 11.70 -3.87 -4.50
CA ALA A 482 12.51 -5.08 -4.42
C ALA A 482 11.78 -6.18 -3.63
N PRO A 483 10.84 -6.95 -4.25
CA PRO A 483 10.03 -7.97 -3.56
C PRO A 483 10.85 -8.98 -2.76
N HIS A 484 12.04 -9.31 -3.27
CA HIS A 484 13.05 -10.16 -2.63
C HIS A 484 13.44 -9.72 -1.20
N GLY A 485 13.32 -8.43 -0.88
CA GLY A 485 13.55 -7.88 0.46
C GLY A 485 12.60 -8.43 1.54
N ARG A 486 11.42 -8.96 1.16
CA ARG A 486 10.43 -9.53 2.12
C ARG A 486 11.03 -10.68 2.93
N ALA A 487 11.97 -11.44 2.36
CA ALA A 487 12.69 -12.53 3.02
C ALA A 487 13.45 -12.12 4.29
N PHE A 488 13.75 -10.83 4.40
CA PHE A 488 14.55 -10.25 5.47
C PHE A 488 13.69 -9.55 6.54
N LEU A 489 12.46 -9.14 6.18
CA LEU A 489 11.54 -8.43 7.06
C LEU A 489 10.92 -9.28 8.16
N ARG A 490 10.59 -10.55 7.88
CA ARG A 490 9.92 -11.41 8.88
C ARG A 490 10.66 -11.44 10.21
N ARG A 491 11.98 -11.54 10.12
CA ARG A 491 12.88 -11.62 11.26
C ARG A 491 13.05 -10.30 12.00
N LEU A 492 12.71 -9.17 11.39
CA LEU A 492 12.62 -7.86 12.04
C LEU A 492 11.31 -7.78 12.82
N TYR A 493 10.19 -8.19 12.20
CA TYR A 493 8.88 -8.27 12.86
C TYR A 493 8.84 -9.26 14.04
N ASP A 494 9.48 -10.43 13.94
CA ASP A 494 9.57 -11.37 15.06
C ASP A 494 10.24 -10.71 16.30
N ILE A 495 11.20 -9.81 16.07
CA ILE A 495 11.88 -9.08 17.14
C ILE A 495 10.98 -7.96 17.68
N ILE A 496 10.32 -7.20 16.81
CA ILE A 496 9.32 -6.20 17.22
C ILE A 496 8.25 -6.87 18.10
N TRP A 497 7.75 -8.04 17.70
CA TRP A 497 6.80 -8.84 18.48
C TRP A 497 7.37 -9.25 19.85
N SER A 498 8.65 -9.62 19.91
CA SER A 498 9.31 -9.93 21.19
C SER A 498 9.44 -8.71 22.11
N HIS A 499 9.58 -7.50 21.56
CA HIS A 499 9.61 -6.25 22.33
C HIS A 499 8.25 -5.92 22.95
N TYR A 500 7.13 -6.19 22.26
CA TYR A 500 5.79 -6.03 22.84
C TYR A 500 5.60 -6.83 24.14
N LYS A 501 6.22 -8.01 24.24
CA LYS A 501 6.13 -8.86 25.44
C LYS A 501 7.02 -8.39 26.60
N ALA A 502 7.99 -7.51 26.35
CA ALA A 502 8.95 -7.03 27.33
C ALA A 502 9.48 -5.64 26.95
N PRO A 503 8.77 -4.56 27.33
CA PRO A 503 8.92 -3.22 26.75
C PRO A 503 10.15 -2.41 27.19
N PHE A 504 10.97 -2.89 28.13
CA PHE A 504 12.14 -2.14 28.60
C PHE A 504 13.32 -2.22 27.62
N GLY A 505 13.87 -1.05 27.26
CA GLY A 505 14.90 -0.80 26.25
C GLY A 505 15.98 -1.88 26.17
N ARG A 506 15.79 -2.85 25.29
CA ARG A 506 16.76 -3.92 25.08
C ARG A 506 17.90 -3.40 24.24
N GLN A 507 19.10 -3.68 24.75
CA GLN A 507 20.30 -3.71 23.93
C GLN A 507 20.03 -4.55 22.67
N ILE A 508 20.47 -4.03 21.54
CA ILE A 508 20.28 -4.67 20.24
C ILE A 508 21.05 -5.99 20.24
N SER A 509 20.35 -7.09 20.04
CA SER A 509 20.99 -8.41 19.96
C SER A 509 22.01 -8.45 18.81
N LYS A 510 23.04 -9.29 18.93
CA LYS A 510 24.02 -9.53 17.85
C LYS A 510 23.33 -9.91 16.53
N THR A 511 22.26 -10.70 16.62
CA THR A 511 21.43 -11.11 15.48
C THR A 511 20.70 -9.94 14.81
N MET A 512 20.27 -8.93 15.57
CA MET A 512 19.65 -7.73 15.01
C MET A 512 20.70 -6.84 14.35
N LYS A 513 21.83 -6.60 15.03
CA LYS A 513 22.94 -5.81 14.50
C LYS A 513 23.41 -6.37 13.14
N ALA A 514 23.57 -7.68 13.02
CA ALA A 514 23.93 -8.33 11.77
C ALA A 514 22.92 -8.09 10.63
N LYS A 515 21.62 -8.02 10.94
CA LYS A 515 20.57 -7.75 9.93
C LYS A 515 20.56 -6.29 9.48
N LEU A 516 20.68 -5.36 10.42
CA LEU A 516 20.74 -3.94 10.10
C LEU A 516 22.00 -3.63 9.27
N LEU A 517 23.14 -4.24 9.62
CA LEU A 517 24.36 -4.17 8.82
C LEU A 517 24.16 -4.78 7.43
N TRP A 518 23.46 -5.90 7.33
CA TRP A 518 23.11 -6.48 6.03
C TRP A 518 22.28 -5.51 5.19
N TRP A 519 21.23 -4.91 5.76
CA TRP A 519 20.41 -3.91 5.07
C TRP A 519 21.22 -2.67 4.66
N ILE A 520 22.13 -2.19 5.50
CA ILE A 520 23.04 -1.09 5.14
C ILE A 520 23.90 -1.49 3.94
N ASN A 521 24.59 -2.63 4.01
CA ASN A 521 25.45 -3.08 2.93
C ASN A 521 24.67 -3.27 1.63
N MET A 522 23.48 -3.89 1.70
CA MET A 522 22.59 -4.06 0.56
C MET A 522 22.16 -2.74 -0.03
N LEU A 523 21.66 -1.81 0.78
CA LEU A 523 21.23 -0.48 0.33
C LEU A 523 22.41 0.40 -0.10
N GLN A 524 23.65 0.06 0.25
CA GLN A 524 24.85 0.74 -0.28
C GLN A 524 25.27 0.16 -1.63
N SER A 525 25.21 -1.15 -1.80
CA SER A 525 25.60 -1.84 -3.04
C SER A 525 24.52 -1.77 -4.13
N TRP A 526 23.25 -1.73 -3.74
CA TRP A 526 22.11 -1.61 -4.66
C TRP A 526 21.84 -0.13 -4.92
N ASP A 527 21.70 0.23 -6.19
CA ASP A 527 21.41 1.60 -6.64
C ASP A 527 20.00 2.08 -6.26
N GLY A 528 19.13 1.17 -5.80
CA GLY A 528 17.75 1.47 -5.42
C GLY A 528 16.76 1.21 -6.55
N VAL A 529 17.23 0.62 -7.65
CA VAL A 529 16.49 0.45 -8.90
C VAL A 529 16.16 -1.03 -9.10
N SER A 530 14.90 -1.32 -9.37
CA SER A 530 14.45 -2.60 -9.90
C SER A 530 13.96 -2.42 -11.32
N LEU A 531 14.24 -3.40 -12.15
CA LEU A 531 13.72 -3.45 -13.52
C LEU A 531 12.25 -3.88 -13.48
N LEU A 532 11.40 -3.17 -14.23
CA LEU A 532 9.96 -3.42 -14.37
C LEU A 532 9.74 -4.52 -15.42
N GLN A 533 10.16 -4.23 -16.65
CA GLN A 533 10.50 -5.27 -17.58
C GLN A 533 11.88 -5.81 -17.17
N PRO A 534 12.06 -7.14 -17.01
CA PRO A 534 13.27 -7.69 -17.61
C PRO A 534 13.20 -7.16 -19.03
N LEU A 535 14.22 -6.42 -19.50
CA LEU A 535 14.38 -6.04 -20.90
C LEU A 535 14.00 -7.24 -21.81
N LEU A 536 14.10 -7.11 -23.12
CA LEU A 536 14.24 -8.28 -24.01
C LEU A 536 15.53 -9.10 -23.68
N LEU A 537 15.73 -9.48 -22.42
CA LEU A 537 16.83 -10.12 -21.78
C LEU A 537 16.73 -11.59 -22.09
N VAL A 538 17.89 -12.16 -22.30
CA VAL A 538 18.08 -13.58 -22.43
C VAL A 538 17.37 -14.27 -21.27
N VAL A 539 16.34 -15.05 -21.60
CA VAL A 539 15.63 -15.87 -20.62
C VAL A 539 16.51 -17.08 -20.36
N GLU A 540 17.15 -17.10 -19.20
CA GLU A 540 18.07 -18.17 -18.85
C GLU A 540 17.34 -19.25 -18.07
N HIS A 541 17.31 -20.45 -18.65
CA HIS A 541 16.71 -21.61 -18.01
C HIS A 541 17.75 -22.30 -17.14
N VAL A 542 17.51 -22.34 -15.84
CA VAL A 542 18.36 -23.04 -14.88
C VAL A 542 17.55 -24.16 -14.25
N TRP A 543 18.10 -25.37 -14.30
CA TRP A 543 17.48 -26.56 -13.76
C TRP A 543 18.29 -27.04 -12.58
N THR A 544 17.63 -27.34 -11.47
CA THR A 544 18.30 -27.77 -10.24
C THR A 544 17.66 -29.01 -9.66
N ASP A 545 18.49 -29.83 -9.02
CA ASP A 545 18.06 -30.97 -8.23
C ASP A 545 19.07 -31.27 -7.12
N ALA A 546 18.57 -31.87 -6.05
CA ALA A 546 19.35 -32.19 -4.88
C ALA A 546 19.08 -33.60 -4.37
N SER A 547 20.16 -34.32 -4.08
CA SER A 547 20.13 -35.57 -3.35
C SER A 547 20.83 -35.44 -2.00
N LYS A 548 20.66 -36.42 -1.11
CA LYS A 548 21.35 -36.45 0.19
C LYS A 548 22.89 -36.48 0.08
N ARG A 549 23.44 -36.78 -1.10
CA ARG A 549 24.90 -36.89 -1.30
C ARG A 549 25.47 -35.78 -2.18
N CYS A 550 24.77 -35.37 -3.24
CA CYS A 550 25.22 -34.34 -4.15
C CYS A 550 24.08 -33.41 -4.55
N ILE A 551 24.45 -32.22 -5.02
CA ILE A 551 23.55 -31.30 -5.73
C ILE A 551 24.02 -31.18 -7.18
N GLY A 552 23.08 -30.96 -8.08
CA GLY A 552 23.35 -30.78 -9.49
C GLY A 552 22.49 -29.68 -10.08
N GLY A 553 22.98 -29.09 -11.16
CA GLY A 553 22.21 -28.15 -11.94
C GLY A 553 22.81 -27.94 -13.31
N HIS A 554 21.97 -27.56 -14.27
CA HIS A 554 22.41 -27.14 -15.59
C HIS A 554 21.73 -25.85 -16.01
N TRP A 555 22.40 -25.14 -16.92
CA TRP A 555 21.96 -23.92 -17.55
C TRP A 555 21.72 -24.18 -19.04
N GLY A 556 20.62 -23.69 -19.60
CA GLY A 556 20.20 -23.88 -20.98
C GLY A 556 18.88 -24.64 -21.11
N SER A 557 18.46 -24.87 -22.35
CA SER A 557 17.30 -25.72 -22.63
C SER A 557 17.56 -27.15 -22.15
N MET A 558 16.49 -27.87 -21.82
CA MET A 558 16.55 -29.28 -21.41
C MET A 558 17.32 -30.15 -22.41
N ASP A 559 17.13 -29.88 -23.70
CA ASP A 559 17.75 -30.63 -24.80
C ASP A 559 19.16 -30.12 -25.16
N PHE A 560 19.50 -28.89 -24.76
CA PHE A 560 20.75 -28.21 -25.12
C PHE A 560 21.34 -27.45 -23.92
N PRO A 561 21.97 -28.17 -22.96
CA PRO A 561 22.61 -27.52 -21.82
C PRO A 561 23.87 -26.77 -22.28
N SER A 562 23.97 -25.50 -21.90
CA SER A 562 25.13 -24.63 -22.15
C SER A 562 26.22 -24.82 -21.10
N ALA A 563 25.84 -25.10 -19.85
CA ALA A 563 26.76 -25.47 -18.78
C ALA A 563 26.08 -26.37 -17.75
N ALA A 564 26.86 -27.16 -17.02
CA ALA A 564 26.35 -27.99 -15.94
C ALA A 564 27.36 -28.05 -14.78
N PHE A 565 26.86 -28.26 -13.56
CA PHE A 565 27.68 -28.53 -12.39
C PHE A 565 27.16 -29.71 -11.60
N THR A 566 28.06 -30.33 -10.84
CA THR A 566 27.72 -31.31 -9.81
C THR A 566 28.66 -31.10 -8.63
N LYS A 567 28.10 -31.02 -7.42
CA LYS A 567 28.87 -30.74 -6.21
C LYS A 567 28.55 -31.76 -5.12
N GLU A 568 29.60 -32.36 -4.55
CA GLU A 568 29.45 -33.26 -3.41
C GLU A 568 29.14 -32.48 -2.14
N LEU A 569 28.16 -32.95 -1.38
CA LEU A 569 27.81 -32.34 -0.12
C LEU A 569 28.74 -32.81 0.99
N SER A 570 29.17 -31.87 1.82
CA SER A 570 29.89 -32.16 3.06
C SER A 570 29.05 -33.03 4.00
N ARG A 571 29.70 -33.83 4.85
CA ARG A 571 29.00 -34.73 5.80
C ARG A 571 27.95 -34.00 6.65
N ARG A 572 28.19 -32.73 6.99
CA ARG A 572 27.25 -31.88 7.76
C ARG A 572 25.98 -31.55 6.99
N HIS A 573 26.07 -31.35 5.68
CA HIS A 573 24.91 -31.05 4.83
C HIS A 573 24.09 -32.30 4.49
N ARG A 574 24.70 -33.49 4.44
CA ARG A 574 23.99 -34.76 4.15
C ARG A 574 22.88 -35.08 5.16
N GLN A 575 23.01 -34.58 6.38
CA GLN A 575 22.03 -34.77 7.46
C GLN A 575 20.90 -33.73 7.44
N LYS A 576 20.98 -32.71 6.59
CA LYS A 576 19.97 -31.65 6.49
C LYS A 576 18.72 -32.13 5.75
N ASP A 577 17.62 -31.41 5.94
CA ASP A 577 16.36 -31.68 5.26
C ASP A 577 16.47 -31.47 3.75
N ILE A 578 15.60 -32.13 2.98
CA ILE A 578 15.63 -32.07 1.52
C ILE A 578 15.39 -30.65 0.99
N HIS A 579 14.48 -29.90 1.62
CA HIS A 579 14.23 -28.48 1.29
C HIS A 579 15.49 -27.62 1.39
N PHE A 580 16.32 -27.86 2.41
CA PHE A 580 17.59 -27.16 2.57
C PHE A 580 18.56 -27.49 1.42
N LEU A 581 18.58 -28.75 0.97
CA LEU A 581 19.48 -29.19 -0.08
C LEU A 581 19.07 -28.67 -1.46
N GLU A 582 17.77 -28.64 -1.76
CA GLU A 582 17.23 -28.06 -3.00
C GLU A 582 17.47 -26.54 -3.05
N ALA A 583 17.20 -25.82 -1.95
CA ALA A 583 17.54 -24.39 -1.88
C ALA A 583 19.06 -24.15 -2.02
N LEU A 584 19.89 -25.07 -1.51
CA LEU A 584 21.34 -24.99 -1.69
C LEU A 584 21.73 -25.24 -3.15
N ALA A 585 21.05 -26.16 -3.85
CA ALA A 585 21.25 -26.39 -5.28
C ALA A 585 20.95 -25.12 -6.09
N VAL A 586 19.84 -24.44 -5.81
CA VAL A 586 19.49 -23.15 -6.44
C VAL A 586 20.58 -22.10 -6.19
N LEU A 587 21.00 -21.92 -4.93
CA LEU A 587 22.04 -20.94 -4.60
C LEU A 587 23.36 -21.20 -5.33
N GLU A 588 23.79 -22.46 -5.37
CA GLU A 588 25.05 -22.83 -6.03
C GLU A 588 24.93 -22.75 -7.55
N ALA A 589 23.77 -23.07 -8.13
CA ALA A 589 23.50 -22.88 -9.56
C ALA A 589 23.65 -21.41 -9.95
N LEU A 590 22.98 -20.51 -9.22
CA LEU A 590 23.08 -19.08 -9.50
C LEU A 590 24.51 -18.56 -9.32
N ARG A 591 25.25 -19.00 -8.29
CA ARG A 591 26.67 -18.62 -8.11
C ARG A 591 27.57 -19.08 -9.25
N CYS A 592 27.30 -20.27 -9.81
CA CYS A 592 28.09 -20.82 -10.89
C CYS A 592 27.79 -20.15 -12.24
N PHE A 593 26.51 -19.88 -12.53
CA PHE A 593 26.07 -19.46 -13.85
C PHE A 593 25.94 -17.94 -13.99
N SER A 594 25.59 -17.22 -12.92
CA SER A 594 25.44 -15.77 -12.99
C SER A 594 26.66 -14.97 -13.47
N PRO A 595 27.92 -15.37 -13.18
CA PRO A 595 29.07 -14.65 -13.71
C PRO A 595 29.27 -14.86 -15.23
N LEU A 596 28.54 -15.80 -15.84
CA LEU A 596 28.59 -16.10 -17.27
C LEU A 596 27.55 -15.31 -18.07
N TRP A 597 26.61 -14.65 -17.40
CA TRP A 597 25.56 -13.86 -18.06
C TRP A 597 26.01 -12.42 -18.22
N ASP A 598 25.81 -11.88 -19.42
CA ASP A 598 26.15 -10.50 -19.74
C ASP A 598 25.00 -9.57 -19.32
N GLY A 599 25.12 -9.01 -18.11
CA GLY A 599 24.21 -7.99 -17.59
C GLY A 599 22.96 -8.56 -16.88
N PRO A 600 21.95 -7.69 -16.64
CA PRO A 600 20.69 -8.10 -16.03
C PRO A 600 20.01 -9.20 -16.83
N CYS A 601 19.34 -10.16 -16.19
CA CYS A 601 18.63 -11.23 -16.90
C CYS A 601 17.42 -11.77 -16.13
N CYS A 602 16.50 -12.42 -16.86
CA CYS A 602 15.41 -13.18 -16.27
C CYS A 602 15.83 -14.66 -16.19
N VAL A 603 15.85 -15.21 -14.98
CA VAL A 603 16.23 -16.59 -14.72
C VAL A 603 15.00 -17.40 -14.36
N VAL A 604 14.62 -18.31 -15.25
CA VAL A 604 13.60 -19.30 -14.99
C VAL A 604 14.23 -20.47 -14.26
N ILE A 605 13.99 -20.54 -12.95
CA ILE A 605 14.53 -21.60 -12.10
C ILE A 605 13.54 -22.77 -12.00
N HIS A 606 13.92 -23.89 -12.58
CA HIS A 606 13.15 -25.13 -12.57
C HIS A 606 13.52 -25.95 -11.33
N VAL A 607 12.53 -26.16 -10.47
CA VAL A 607 12.64 -26.94 -9.22
C VAL A 607 11.55 -28.01 -9.17
N ASP A 608 11.83 -29.17 -8.58
CA ASP A 608 10.88 -30.28 -8.49
C ASP A 608 10.06 -30.30 -7.18
N ASN A 609 10.42 -29.41 -6.24
CA ASN A 609 9.78 -29.30 -4.94
C ASN A 609 8.83 -28.10 -4.82
N LYS A 610 7.58 -28.40 -4.50
CA LYS A 610 6.51 -27.40 -4.35
C LYS A 610 6.78 -26.37 -3.24
N ASN A 611 7.40 -26.79 -2.13
CA ASN A 611 7.69 -25.87 -1.01
C ASN A 611 8.80 -24.89 -1.39
N ILE A 612 9.77 -25.32 -2.20
CA ILE A 612 10.83 -24.44 -2.70
C ILE A 612 10.31 -23.50 -3.77
N GLU A 613 9.52 -23.97 -4.74
CA GLU A 613 8.88 -23.10 -5.75
C GLU A 613 8.01 -22.02 -5.09
N TYR A 614 7.08 -22.44 -4.23
CA TYR A 614 6.21 -21.51 -3.51
C TYR A 614 7.02 -20.59 -2.59
N GLY A 615 8.04 -21.12 -1.92
CA GLY A 615 8.91 -20.36 -1.02
C GLY A 615 9.74 -19.29 -1.74
N LEU A 616 10.28 -19.62 -2.92
CA LEU A 616 11.02 -18.68 -3.77
C LEU A 616 10.07 -17.60 -4.29
N ARG A 617 8.89 -17.97 -4.78
CA ARG A 617 7.86 -17.02 -5.26
C ARG A 617 7.39 -16.07 -4.16
N LYS A 618 7.17 -16.60 -2.96
CA LYS A 618 6.72 -15.81 -1.79
C LYS A 618 7.86 -15.01 -1.14
N GLY A 619 9.11 -15.39 -1.37
CA GLY A 619 10.27 -14.85 -0.67
C GLY A 619 10.44 -15.36 0.77
N SER A 620 9.70 -16.39 1.21
CA SER A 620 9.83 -16.90 2.58
C SER A 620 9.45 -18.37 2.74
N ILE A 621 10.14 -19.05 3.67
CA ILE A 621 9.87 -20.42 4.10
C ILE A 621 9.95 -20.53 5.63
N GLN A 622 9.19 -21.47 6.20
CA GLN A 622 9.10 -21.64 7.66
C GLN A 622 10.40 -22.17 8.28
N ASP A 623 11.16 -23.02 7.57
CA ASP A 623 12.40 -23.59 8.10
C ASP A 623 13.51 -22.52 8.23
N PRO A 624 14.04 -22.26 9.44
CA PRO A 624 15.01 -21.19 9.66
C PRO A 624 16.34 -21.37 8.92
N GLN A 625 16.75 -22.62 8.64
CA GLN A 625 18.02 -22.90 7.97
C GLN A 625 17.89 -22.67 6.46
N THR A 626 16.80 -23.12 5.86
CA THR A 626 16.46 -22.89 4.45
C THR A 626 16.20 -21.41 4.18
N GLN A 627 15.58 -20.67 5.13
CA GLN A 627 15.43 -19.22 5.00
C GLN A 627 16.78 -18.48 4.92
N VAL A 628 17.87 -19.01 5.50
CA VAL A 628 19.21 -18.41 5.33
C VAL A 628 19.70 -18.55 3.89
N LEU A 629 19.38 -19.67 3.22
CA LEU A 629 19.73 -19.88 1.81
C LEU A 629 18.91 -18.99 0.88
N PHE A 630 17.60 -18.86 1.12
CA PHE A 630 16.75 -17.94 0.35
C PHE A 630 17.28 -16.51 0.39
N ARG A 631 17.75 -16.07 1.56
CA ARG A 631 18.40 -14.76 1.68
C ARG A 631 19.67 -14.63 0.86
N ALA A 632 20.50 -15.67 0.84
CA ALA A 632 21.70 -15.65 0.00
C ALA A 632 21.33 -15.63 -1.49
N ILE A 633 20.30 -16.37 -1.90
CA ILE A 633 19.75 -16.37 -3.27
C ILE A 633 19.29 -14.97 -3.64
N PHE A 634 18.40 -14.39 -2.85
CA PHE A 634 17.81 -13.08 -3.11
C PHE A 634 18.82 -11.93 -3.03
N ALA A 635 19.82 -12.01 -2.15
CA ALA A 635 20.92 -11.05 -2.13
C ALA A 635 21.73 -11.11 -3.43
N LEU A 636 22.01 -12.32 -3.94
CA LEU A 636 22.69 -12.49 -5.22
C LEU A 636 21.84 -11.93 -6.36
N CYS A 637 20.53 -12.23 -6.38
CA CYS A 637 19.62 -11.72 -7.39
C CYS A 637 19.59 -10.18 -7.43
N LEU A 638 19.51 -9.54 -6.26
CA LEU A 638 19.52 -8.07 -6.17
C LEU A 638 20.88 -7.47 -6.59
N GLN A 639 21.99 -8.13 -6.27
CA GLN A 639 23.33 -7.65 -6.62
C GLN A 639 23.65 -7.76 -8.12
N GLN A 640 23.07 -8.74 -8.80
CA GLN A 640 23.32 -9.01 -10.21
C GLN A 640 22.15 -8.61 -11.12
N HIS A 641 21.15 -7.93 -10.58
CA HIS A 641 19.92 -7.56 -11.30
C HIS A 641 19.25 -8.76 -12.00
N ILE A 642 19.18 -9.90 -11.28
CA ILE A 642 18.49 -11.12 -11.75
C ILE A 642 17.04 -11.05 -11.29
N ASP A 643 16.12 -11.16 -12.24
CA ASP A 643 14.71 -11.46 -11.96
C ASP A 643 14.52 -12.97 -11.91
N LEU A 644 14.07 -13.50 -10.77
CA LEU A 644 14.01 -14.94 -10.51
C LEU A 644 12.58 -15.44 -10.64
N VAL A 645 12.31 -16.26 -11.65
CA VAL A 645 11.00 -16.85 -11.92
C VAL A 645 11.02 -18.34 -11.59
N PRO A 646 10.51 -18.76 -10.41
CA PRO A 646 10.47 -20.17 -10.05
C PRO A 646 9.32 -20.89 -10.76
N ILE A 647 9.67 -21.98 -11.45
CA ILE A 647 8.72 -22.89 -12.11
C ILE A 647 8.87 -24.29 -11.55
N ARG A 648 7.72 -24.90 -11.25
CA ARG A 648 7.69 -26.30 -10.82
C ARG A 648 7.74 -27.22 -12.02
N VAL A 649 8.61 -28.22 -11.96
CA VAL A 649 8.70 -29.30 -12.94
C VAL A 649 8.39 -30.64 -12.27
N SER A 650 7.81 -31.59 -13.01
CA SER A 650 7.71 -32.96 -12.52
C SER A 650 9.09 -33.63 -12.47
N SER A 651 9.36 -34.45 -11.45
CA SER A 651 10.63 -35.19 -11.37
C SER A 651 10.89 -36.08 -12.59
N THR A 652 9.84 -36.47 -13.32
CA THR A 652 9.94 -37.23 -14.59
C THR A 652 10.46 -36.40 -15.77
N ALA A 653 10.34 -35.07 -15.73
CA ALA A 653 10.83 -34.17 -16.77
C ALA A 653 12.20 -33.57 -16.42
N ASN A 654 12.68 -33.70 -15.17
CA ASN A 654 13.98 -33.18 -14.70
C ASN A 654 15.11 -34.23 -14.78
N VAL A 655 15.17 -34.99 -15.88
CA VAL A 655 15.99 -36.22 -15.99
C VAL A 655 17.50 -35.93 -15.93
N LEU A 656 17.97 -34.91 -16.66
CA LEU A 656 19.39 -34.54 -16.68
C LEU A 656 19.87 -34.10 -15.30
N THR A 657 19.07 -33.29 -14.61
CA THR A 657 19.45 -32.78 -13.30
C THR A 657 19.39 -33.85 -12.21
N ASP A 658 18.43 -34.79 -12.27
CA ASP A 658 18.44 -35.99 -11.41
C ASP A 658 19.68 -36.85 -11.64
N ALA A 659 20.11 -37.00 -12.89
CA ALA A 659 21.35 -37.70 -13.21
C ALA A 659 22.58 -36.99 -12.61
N LEU A 660 22.65 -35.66 -12.71
CA LEU A 660 23.72 -34.84 -12.12
C LEU A 660 23.72 -34.91 -10.59
N SER A 661 22.58 -34.73 -9.93
CA SER A 661 22.43 -34.74 -8.47
C SER A 661 22.73 -36.12 -7.84
N ARG A 662 22.61 -37.20 -8.64
CA ARG A 662 22.90 -38.59 -8.23
C ARG A 662 24.20 -39.15 -8.80
N ARG A 663 24.98 -38.36 -9.55
CA ARG A 663 26.23 -38.78 -10.23
C ARG A 663 26.05 -39.97 -11.19
N ARG A 664 24.93 -40.02 -11.89
CA ARG A 664 24.62 -41.05 -12.91
C ARG A 664 25.16 -40.62 -14.28
N PHE A 665 26.45 -40.32 -14.37
CA PHE A 665 27.09 -39.79 -15.59
C PHE A 665 27.03 -40.73 -16.80
N ILE A 666 26.81 -42.03 -16.58
CA ILE A 666 26.64 -43.04 -17.63
C ILE A 666 25.40 -42.75 -18.50
N PHE A 667 24.37 -42.09 -17.94
CA PHE A 667 23.16 -41.69 -18.68
C PHE A 667 23.32 -40.37 -19.47
N ILE A 668 24.43 -39.65 -19.31
CA ILE A 668 24.64 -38.31 -19.90
C ILE A 668 25.50 -38.39 -21.19
N GLN A 669 26.04 -39.58 -21.52
CA GLN A 669 26.87 -39.80 -22.72
C GLN A 669 26.09 -40.28 -23.96
N GLN A 670 24.75 -40.34 -23.88
CA GLN A 670 23.86 -40.52 -25.03
C GLN A 670 23.10 -39.22 -25.26
#